data_AF-A0ABD1Q1Y5-F1
#
_entry.id   AF-A0ABD1Q1Y5-F1
#
_cell.length_a   1.000
_cell.length_b   1.000
_cell.length_c   1.000
_cell.angle_alpha   90.00
_cell.angle_beta   90.00
_cell.angle_gamma   90.00
#
_symmetry.space_group_name_H-M   'P 1'
#
loop_
_entity.id
_entity.type
_entity.pdbx_description
1 polymer ?
#
loop_
_entity_poly.entity_id
_entity_poly.type
_entity_poly.pdbx_seq_one_letter_code
_entity_poly.pdbx_strand_id
1 'polypeptide(L)'
;MRITRYNDRDVLKLSQEAFVKKVLSSFKMDESKPVSTPLASHFKLSNKQSPSTEQERAYMVKVSYAYAIRSLMYAIVYKKPDILYAVEVGFVDADMAGDIDSRKSTSGYVYKLGGTTVSWMSKLQKIVTLFTSKAEYIAMTEASKEMIWLQSFVKELDHKHVLKNGILALEKIQDSQNSADILIKTVTIEKLKLCATSKFSSSYNTLPYQLKSCIAHLSLFLENTRIDVEHLYLLWMAEGTISRDSEINTNMMGVAERYFSELVQRNVVQVREEEAPNWRKYSSFCVHNTIHQLCFSKGKEHFFEFLDLSCETRSTSNSSSSCSSSNPTRRLALYLRNQDTGYAAVPFTNEISKHLRCLLLVNRDDLQIKLEWPRGLPDLAKFRILRVLNFERFEFQGRKLLRGISKLFRLRYLSFKGCILEELPSSIGNLSLLWFLDLRVSSKMKIPNVLYKMEELKNLYLPLLFQTSTNDKLCLGKLKKLEVLENFNTGVCNVADLLEMKNLRNLSVTVEGNLEDLELVVQRMNASRHVLPWRGRLLYPLVMVNKFDCYTEERHLVFKKLLDSQFLRTLHMDGHLGYIPSNSKINSGLTEIVLKGSQLKEDPMTTLSEFPELQVLVLQDNAFVGKEMNCSASGFQELKRLEFSNLCFLETWEVEGESMPKLSTLTVKNCRKLQMLPNGLRLRVSSVTFENDN
;
A
#
# COMPACT_ATOMS: atom_id res chain seq x y z
N MET A 1 -25.59 -9.04 -33.42
CA MET A 1 -26.20 -10.38 -33.45
C MET A 1 -27.53 -10.25 -34.18
N ARG A 2 -27.85 -11.14 -35.13
CA ARG A 2 -29.09 -11.09 -35.92
C ARG A 2 -29.96 -12.26 -35.48
N ILE A 3 -31.18 -11.98 -35.08
CA ILE A 3 -32.16 -13.00 -34.69
C ILE A 3 -33.19 -13.07 -35.80
N THR A 4 -33.33 -14.24 -36.40
CA THR A 4 -34.32 -14.49 -37.44
C THR A 4 -35.30 -15.52 -36.90
N ARG A 5 -36.58 -15.17 -36.87
CA ARG A 5 -37.65 -16.07 -36.45
C ARG A 5 -38.33 -16.64 -37.68
N TYR A 6 -38.39 -17.96 -37.77
CA TYR A 6 -39.16 -18.65 -38.81
C TYR A 6 -40.46 -19.12 -38.15
N ASN A 7 -41.54 -18.36 -38.37
CA ASN A 7 -42.82 -18.54 -37.68
C ASN A 7 -43.54 -19.84 -38.10
N ASP A 8 -43.19 -20.36 -39.27
CA ASP A 8 -43.70 -21.57 -39.89
C ASP A 8 -43.04 -22.86 -39.33
N ARG A 9 -41.96 -22.76 -38.55
CA ARG A 9 -41.29 -23.90 -37.91
C ARG A 9 -41.09 -23.73 -36.40
N ASP A 10 -41.58 -22.63 -35.83
CA ASP A 10 -41.35 -22.24 -34.42
C ASP A 10 -39.86 -22.27 -33.99
N VAL A 11 -38.94 -21.97 -34.91
CA VAL A 11 -37.50 -21.91 -34.64
C VAL A 11 -37.01 -20.46 -34.66
N LEU A 12 -36.26 -20.09 -33.63
CA LEU A 12 -35.49 -18.85 -33.55
C LEU A 12 -34.03 -19.13 -33.90
N LYS A 13 -33.55 -18.57 -35.01
CA LYS A 13 -32.15 -18.64 -35.42
C LYS A 13 -31.41 -17.40 -34.95
N LEU A 14 -30.44 -17.57 -34.05
CA LEU A 14 -29.49 -16.54 -33.69
C LEU A 14 -28.20 -16.67 -34.50
N SER A 15 -27.90 -15.67 -35.33
CA SER A 15 -26.66 -15.58 -36.10
C SER A 15 -25.76 -14.48 -35.56
N GLN A 16 -24.53 -14.85 -35.18
CA GLN A 16 -23.43 -13.91 -34.93
C GLN A 16 -22.56 -13.68 -36.17
N GLU A 17 -22.98 -14.10 -37.36
CA GLU A 17 -22.20 -13.96 -38.60
C GLU A 17 -21.75 -12.52 -38.86
N ALA A 18 -22.61 -11.53 -38.62
CA ALA A 18 -22.24 -10.12 -38.75
C ALA A 18 -21.14 -9.69 -37.75
N PHE A 19 -21.12 -10.27 -36.55
CA PHE A 19 -20.06 -10.02 -35.57
C PHE A 19 -18.75 -10.69 -36.00
N VAL A 20 -18.81 -11.95 -36.45
CA VAL A 20 -17.62 -12.67 -36.93
C VAL A 20 -17.03 -12.00 -38.17
N LYS A 21 -17.86 -11.56 -39.14
CA LYS A 21 -17.42 -10.77 -40.29
C LYS A 21 -16.81 -9.43 -39.86
N LYS A 22 -17.39 -8.75 -38.87
CA LYS A 22 -16.82 -7.52 -38.30
C LYS A 22 -15.45 -7.76 -37.64
N VAL A 23 -15.28 -8.88 -36.93
CA VAL A 23 -13.99 -9.27 -36.35
C VAL A 23 -12.97 -9.56 -37.45
N LEU A 24 -13.32 -10.37 -38.45
CA LEU A 24 -12.43 -10.66 -39.58
C LEU A 24 -12.00 -9.38 -40.31
N SER A 25 -12.93 -8.45 -40.55
CA SER A 25 -12.66 -7.12 -41.12
C SER A 25 -11.74 -6.28 -40.26
N SER A 26 -11.94 -6.29 -38.94
CA SER A 26 -11.11 -5.55 -37.99
C SER A 26 -9.65 -6.02 -38.00
N PHE A 27 -9.39 -7.26 -38.44
CA PHE A 27 -8.06 -7.84 -38.57
C PHE A 27 -7.62 -8.05 -40.04
N LYS A 28 -8.36 -7.51 -41.02
CA LYS A 28 -8.10 -7.64 -42.47
C LYS A 28 -8.00 -9.10 -42.94
N MET A 29 -8.84 -9.96 -42.41
CA MET A 29 -8.88 -11.40 -42.68
C MET A 29 -10.11 -11.83 -43.49
N ASP A 30 -10.80 -10.90 -44.13
CA ASP A 30 -12.09 -11.12 -44.81
C ASP A 30 -12.02 -12.17 -45.94
N GLU A 31 -10.86 -12.32 -46.58
CA GLU A 31 -10.62 -13.26 -47.68
C GLU A 31 -9.95 -14.57 -47.23
N SER A 32 -9.83 -14.80 -45.92
CA SER A 32 -9.15 -15.99 -45.38
C SER A 32 -9.92 -17.26 -45.72
N LYS A 33 -9.21 -18.30 -46.18
CA LYS A 33 -9.84 -19.58 -46.53
C LYS A 33 -10.42 -20.27 -45.29
N PRO A 34 -11.69 -20.70 -45.31
CA PRO A 34 -12.28 -21.42 -44.20
C PRO A 34 -11.66 -22.83 -44.09
N VAL A 35 -11.29 -23.21 -42.87
CA VAL A 35 -10.80 -24.55 -42.52
C VAL A 35 -11.62 -25.10 -41.34
N SER A 36 -11.89 -26.40 -41.36
CA SER A 36 -12.74 -27.08 -40.36
C SER A 36 -12.11 -27.13 -38.97
N THR A 37 -10.78 -27.11 -38.88
CA THR A 37 -10.02 -27.26 -37.63
C THR A 37 -9.09 -26.05 -37.45
N PRO A 38 -9.11 -25.32 -36.31
CA PRO A 38 -8.38 -24.06 -36.17
C PRO A 38 -6.85 -24.21 -36.20
N LEU A 39 -6.32 -25.38 -35.85
CA LEU A 39 -4.91 -25.71 -35.96
C LEU A 39 -4.78 -27.24 -36.06
N ALA A 40 -4.05 -27.76 -37.06
CA ALA A 40 -3.82 -29.19 -37.16
C ALA A 40 -2.86 -29.66 -36.06
N SER A 41 -3.10 -30.85 -35.48
CA SER A 41 -2.39 -31.37 -34.30
C SER A 41 -0.86 -31.52 -34.46
N HIS A 42 -0.35 -31.45 -35.68
CA HIS A 42 1.08 -31.51 -35.99
C HIS A 42 1.79 -30.14 -35.92
N PHE A 43 1.06 -29.03 -35.80
CA PHE A 43 1.67 -27.71 -35.58
C PHE A 43 2.03 -27.52 -34.09
N LYS A 44 3.33 -27.56 -33.78
CA LYS A 44 3.85 -27.16 -32.47
C LYS A 44 4.39 -25.74 -32.54
N LEU A 45 3.76 -24.82 -31.80
CA LEU A 45 4.22 -23.44 -31.70
C LEU A 45 5.55 -23.40 -30.94
N SER A 46 6.52 -22.63 -31.45
CA SER A 46 7.82 -22.44 -30.78
C SER A 46 8.25 -20.98 -30.80
N ASN A 47 9.18 -20.62 -29.91
CA ASN A 47 9.70 -19.26 -29.80
C ASN A 47 10.37 -18.74 -31.10
N LYS A 48 10.74 -19.64 -32.03
CA LYS A 48 11.27 -19.27 -33.35
C LYS A 48 10.22 -18.66 -34.30
N GLN A 49 8.93 -18.70 -33.95
CA GLN A 49 7.83 -18.14 -34.73
C GLN A 49 7.34 -16.78 -34.19
N SER A 50 8.05 -16.22 -33.22
CA SER A 50 7.83 -14.86 -32.73
C SER A 50 8.51 -13.86 -33.70
N PRO A 51 8.02 -12.60 -33.80
CA PRO A 51 8.57 -11.62 -34.74
C PRO A 51 10.06 -11.37 -34.46
N SER A 52 10.90 -11.73 -35.44
CA SER A 52 12.36 -11.79 -35.27
C SER A 52 13.01 -10.50 -35.73
N THR A 53 12.38 -9.83 -36.70
CA THR A 53 12.87 -8.60 -37.33
C THR A 53 12.17 -7.35 -36.80
N GLU A 54 12.81 -6.20 -36.91
CA GLU A 54 12.30 -4.94 -36.37
C GLU A 54 11.04 -4.45 -37.10
N GLN A 55 10.93 -4.75 -38.40
CA GLN A 55 9.72 -4.50 -39.20
C GLN A 55 8.55 -5.40 -38.77
N GLU A 56 8.78 -6.69 -38.48
CA GLU A 56 7.74 -7.58 -37.97
C GLU A 56 7.26 -7.16 -36.58
N ARG A 57 8.17 -6.72 -35.70
CA ARG A 57 7.79 -6.20 -34.37
C ARG A 57 6.98 -4.92 -34.49
N ALA A 58 7.39 -3.98 -35.36
CA ALA A 58 6.64 -2.75 -35.61
C ALA A 58 5.25 -3.00 -36.21
N TYR A 59 5.09 -4.05 -37.01
CA TYR A 59 3.79 -4.51 -37.49
C TYR A 59 2.96 -5.13 -36.35
N MET A 60 3.55 -6.04 -35.57
CA MET A 60 2.84 -6.75 -34.49
C MET A 60 2.39 -5.83 -33.36
N VAL A 61 3.11 -4.74 -33.08
CA VAL A 61 2.67 -3.68 -32.13
C VAL A 61 1.36 -3.03 -32.56
N LYS A 62 1.07 -2.99 -33.87
CA LYS A 62 -0.18 -2.42 -34.41
C LYS A 62 -1.35 -3.41 -34.37
N VAL A 63 -1.09 -4.70 -34.10
CA VAL A 63 -2.12 -5.74 -34.01
C VAL A 63 -2.52 -5.92 -32.55
N SER A 64 -3.75 -5.53 -32.20
CA SER A 64 -4.22 -5.55 -30.81
C SER A 64 -4.55 -6.97 -30.34
N TYR A 65 -3.52 -7.73 -29.93
CA TYR A 65 -3.63 -9.16 -29.58
C TYR A 65 -4.62 -9.42 -28.43
N ALA A 66 -4.65 -8.53 -27.42
CA ALA A 66 -5.62 -8.62 -26.33
C ALA A 66 -7.07 -8.43 -26.81
N TYR A 67 -7.29 -7.57 -27.82
CA TYR A 67 -8.59 -7.39 -28.44
C TYR A 67 -8.95 -8.59 -29.34
N ALA A 68 -7.97 -9.19 -30.04
CA ALA A 68 -8.16 -10.41 -30.82
C ALA A 68 -8.54 -11.59 -29.93
N ILE A 69 -7.78 -11.85 -28.86
CA ILE A 69 -8.06 -12.89 -27.87
C ILE A 69 -9.42 -12.68 -27.24
N ARG A 70 -9.76 -11.45 -26.82
CA ARG A 70 -11.06 -11.16 -26.21
C ARG A 70 -12.23 -11.32 -27.19
N SER A 71 -12.05 -10.91 -28.45
CA SER A 71 -13.05 -11.09 -29.51
C SER A 71 -13.26 -12.56 -29.85
N LEU A 72 -12.18 -13.36 -29.85
CA LEU A 72 -12.22 -14.81 -30.01
C LEU A 72 -12.88 -15.49 -28.81
N MET A 73 -12.52 -15.13 -27.58
CA MET A 73 -13.17 -15.63 -26.37
C MET A 73 -14.67 -15.35 -26.39
N TYR A 74 -15.08 -14.15 -26.78
CA TYR A 74 -16.50 -13.81 -26.91
C TYR A 74 -17.22 -14.62 -28.01
N ALA A 75 -16.54 -14.89 -29.14
CA ALA A 75 -17.07 -15.78 -30.17
C ALA A 75 -17.16 -17.25 -29.72
N ILE A 76 -16.23 -17.70 -28.86
CA ILE A 76 -16.16 -19.07 -28.32
C ILE A 76 -17.33 -19.37 -27.37
N VAL A 77 -17.75 -18.39 -26.57
CA VAL A 77 -18.82 -18.57 -25.56
C VAL A 77 -20.15 -19.05 -26.18
N TYR A 78 -20.39 -18.86 -27.48
CA TYR A 78 -21.67 -19.19 -28.11
C TYR A 78 -21.62 -20.04 -29.38
N LYS A 79 -20.45 -20.50 -29.88
CA LYS A 79 -20.41 -21.21 -31.18
C LYS A 79 -19.46 -22.40 -31.38
N LYS A 80 -18.63 -22.85 -30.43
CA LYS A 80 -17.79 -24.06 -30.62
C LYS A 80 -17.51 -24.85 -29.33
N PRO A 81 -18.20 -25.98 -29.08
CA PRO A 81 -17.97 -26.81 -27.90
C PRO A 81 -16.77 -27.77 -28.02
N ASP A 82 -16.12 -27.86 -29.20
CA ASP A 82 -15.00 -28.77 -29.49
C ASP A 82 -13.71 -28.47 -28.71
N ILE A 83 -13.66 -27.36 -27.96
CA ILE A 83 -12.50 -26.91 -27.17
C ILE A 83 -12.73 -27.07 -25.65
N LEU A 84 -13.89 -27.58 -25.19
CA LEU A 84 -14.18 -27.72 -23.77
C LEU A 84 -14.50 -29.15 -23.34
N TYR A 85 -13.75 -29.61 -22.34
CA TYR A 85 -13.90 -30.84 -21.59
C TYR A 85 -15.31 -30.99 -20.98
N ALA A 86 -15.76 -32.25 -20.91
CA ALA A 86 -17.05 -32.80 -20.48
C ALA A 86 -17.74 -32.18 -19.22
N VAL A 87 -19.07 -32.33 -19.11
CA VAL A 87 -19.85 -32.10 -17.88
C VAL A 87 -19.47 -33.19 -16.88
N GLU A 88 -18.95 -32.83 -15.69
CA GLU A 88 -18.44 -33.83 -14.75
C GLU A 88 -19.37 -34.15 -13.56
N VAL A 89 -19.99 -33.18 -12.86
CA VAL A 89 -20.75 -33.46 -11.61
C VAL A 89 -21.85 -32.43 -11.32
N GLY A 90 -23.00 -32.88 -10.80
CA GLY A 90 -24.03 -32.07 -10.14
C GLY A 90 -24.08 -32.29 -8.62
N PHE A 91 -24.32 -31.23 -7.86
CA PHE A 91 -24.49 -31.26 -6.40
C PHE A 91 -25.92 -30.86 -6.02
N VAL A 92 -26.48 -31.51 -5.00
CA VAL A 92 -27.81 -31.20 -4.45
C VAL A 92 -27.80 -31.23 -2.93
N ASP A 93 -28.60 -30.37 -2.32
CA ASP A 93 -28.82 -30.34 -0.87
C ASP A 93 -30.22 -29.77 -0.51
N ALA A 94 -30.65 -29.97 0.73
CA ALA A 94 -31.86 -29.35 1.30
C ALA A 94 -31.63 -28.83 2.73
N ASP A 95 -32.08 -27.61 3.02
CA ASP A 95 -32.12 -27.06 4.38
C ASP A 95 -33.50 -27.26 4.99
N MET A 96 -33.61 -28.18 5.96
CA MET A 96 -34.91 -28.58 6.52
C MET A 96 -35.47 -27.52 7.46
N ALA A 97 -36.66 -27.02 7.15
CA ALA A 97 -37.37 -26.02 7.95
C ALA A 97 -36.50 -24.80 8.32
N GLY A 98 -35.57 -24.43 7.42
CA GLY A 98 -34.69 -23.26 7.57
C GLY A 98 -35.43 -21.93 7.49
N ASP A 99 -36.60 -21.90 6.85
CA ASP A 99 -37.48 -20.73 6.89
C ASP A 99 -38.23 -20.69 8.23
N ILE A 100 -37.95 -19.67 9.04
CA ILE A 100 -38.44 -19.56 10.42
C ILE A 100 -39.95 -19.36 10.45
N ASP A 101 -40.49 -18.57 9.52
CA ASP A 101 -41.88 -18.14 9.54
C ASP A 101 -42.84 -19.21 9.01
N SER A 102 -42.52 -19.83 7.87
CA SER A 102 -43.39 -20.86 7.27
C SER A 102 -42.97 -22.30 7.60
N ARG A 103 -41.81 -22.48 8.25
CA ARG A 103 -41.20 -23.79 8.56
C ARG A 103 -40.98 -24.68 7.32
N LYS A 104 -40.98 -24.09 6.13
CA LYS A 104 -40.72 -24.77 4.87
C LYS A 104 -39.21 -24.96 4.68
N SER A 105 -38.85 -26.06 4.02
CA SER A 105 -37.46 -26.38 3.71
C SER A 105 -37.01 -25.66 2.45
N THR A 106 -35.73 -25.33 2.31
CA THR A 106 -35.17 -24.73 1.08
C THR A 106 -34.38 -25.79 0.32
N SER A 107 -34.69 -25.99 -0.95
CA SER A 107 -33.97 -26.92 -1.84
C SER A 107 -32.95 -26.18 -2.67
N GLY A 108 -31.80 -26.80 -2.93
CA GLY A 108 -30.84 -26.22 -3.85
C GLY A 108 -30.00 -27.24 -4.58
N TYR A 109 -29.55 -26.85 -5.77
CA TYR A 109 -28.64 -27.64 -6.58
C TYR A 109 -27.70 -26.75 -7.37
N VAL A 110 -26.58 -27.32 -7.80
CA VAL A 110 -25.59 -26.67 -8.68
C VAL A 110 -25.02 -27.70 -9.64
N TYR A 111 -25.10 -27.41 -10.94
CA TYR A 111 -24.49 -28.18 -12.02
C TYR A 111 -23.30 -27.45 -12.61
N LYS A 112 -22.17 -28.15 -12.78
CA LYS A 112 -20.94 -27.61 -13.36
C LYS A 112 -20.58 -28.29 -14.68
N LEU A 113 -20.22 -27.50 -15.69
CA LEU A 113 -19.73 -27.94 -17.00
C LEU A 113 -18.37 -27.28 -17.28
N GLY A 114 -17.34 -28.07 -17.60
CA GLY A 114 -15.98 -27.56 -17.84
C GLY A 114 -15.40 -26.77 -16.64
N GLY A 115 -15.68 -27.21 -15.41
CA GLY A 115 -15.27 -26.52 -14.18
C GLY A 115 -16.05 -25.25 -13.83
N THR A 116 -17.01 -24.84 -14.67
CA THR A 116 -17.80 -23.62 -14.50
C THR A 116 -19.25 -23.97 -14.14
N THR A 117 -19.87 -23.21 -13.24
CA THR A 117 -21.30 -23.37 -12.89
C THR A 117 -22.18 -22.94 -14.07
N VAL A 118 -23.09 -23.82 -14.50
CA VAL A 118 -23.97 -23.57 -15.66
C VAL A 118 -25.46 -23.59 -15.34
N SER A 119 -25.88 -24.28 -14.28
CA SER A 119 -27.25 -24.23 -13.78
C SER A 119 -27.23 -24.35 -12.26
N TRP A 120 -28.09 -23.58 -11.58
CA TRP A 120 -28.21 -23.61 -10.13
C TRP A 120 -29.61 -23.18 -9.70
N MET A 121 -30.01 -23.60 -8.51
CA MET A 121 -31.27 -23.22 -7.90
C MET A 121 -31.10 -23.10 -6.38
N SER A 122 -31.78 -22.12 -5.79
CA SER A 122 -32.16 -22.11 -4.38
C SER A 122 -33.62 -21.71 -4.29
N LYS A 123 -34.48 -22.58 -3.75
CA LYS A 123 -35.93 -22.37 -3.75
C LYS A 123 -36.60 -22.98 -2.53
N LEU A 124 -37.47 -22.19 -1.90
CA LEU A 124 -38.34 -22.67 -0.82
C LEU A 124 -39.30 -23.75 -1.35
N GLN A 125 -39.36 -24.89 -0.67
CA GLN A 125 -40.26 -25.98 -1.00
C GLN A 125 -41.71 -25.53 -0.81
N LYS A 126 -42.61 -25.97 -1.69
CA LYS A 126 -44.01 -25.53 -1.65
C LYS A 126 -44.76 -26.03 -0.40
N ILE A 127 -44.34 -27.18 0.12
CA ILE A 127 -44.94 -27.85 1.28
C ILE A 127 -43.96 -27.87 2.47
N VAL A 128 -44.51 -27.94 3.68
CA VAL A 128 -43.73 -28.21 4.90
C VAL A 128 -43.44 -29.70 4.96
N THR A 129 -42.17 -30.08 5.05
CA THR A 129 -41.73 -31.47 5.15
C THR A 129 -41.59 -31.88 6.61
N LEU A 130 -42.11 -33.05 6.97
CA LEU A 130 -42.14 -33.53 8.36
C LEU A 130 -40.84 -34.21 8.82
N PHE A 131 -39.90 -34.50 7.91
CA PHE A 131 -38.62 -35.13 8.22
C PHE A 131 -37.57 -34.81 7.15
N THR A 132 -36.28 -34.87 7.51
CA THR A 132 -35.15 -34.45 6.68
C THR A 132 -35.08 -35.21 5.36
N SER A 133 -35.28 -36.53 5.37
CA SER A 133 -35.23 -37.33 4.15
C SER A 133 -36.32 -36.97 3.13
N LYS A 134 -37.48 -36.45 3.58
CA LYS A 134 -38.52 -35.93 2.68
C LYS A 134 -38.08 -34.63 2.01
N ALA A 135 -37.42 -33.74 2.78
CA ALA A 135 -36.88 -32.50 2.24
C ALA A 135 -35.80 -32.77 1.20
N GLU A 136 -34.88 -33.68 1.50
CA GLU A 136 -33.82 -34.08 0.58
C GLU A 136 -34.36 -34.76 -0.68
N TYR A 137 -35.38 -35.63 -0.54
CA TYR A 137 -36.00 -36.28 -1.69
C TYR A 137 -36.64 -35.27 -2.65
N ILE A 138 -37.30 -34.23 -2.11
CA ILE A 138 -37.88 -33.15 -2.93
C ILE A 138 -36.78 -32.36 -3.64
N ALA A 139 -35.70 -32.00 -2.95
CA ALA A 139 -34.57 -31.30 -3.57
C ALA A 139 -33.91 -32.15 -4.67
N MET A 140 -33.70 -33.44 -4.40
CA MET A 140 -33.15 -34.39 -5.36
C MET A 140 -34.06 -34.59 -6.57
N THR A 141 -35.38 -34.53 -6.38
CA THR A 141 -36.36 -34.59 -7.47
C THR A 141 -36.24 -33.37 -8.38
N GLU A 142 -36.17 -32.16 -7.82
CA GLU A 142 -36.01 -30.93 -8.62
C GLU A 142 -34.65 -30.89 -9.34
N ALA A 143 -33.58 -31.29 -8.66
CA ALA A 143 -32.26 -31.44 -9.28
C ALA A 143 -32.29 -32.48 -10.41
N SER A 144 -32.90 -33.65 -10.20
CA SER A 144 -32.99 -34.69 -11.22
C SER A 144 -33.76 -34.26 -12.46
N LYS A 145 -34.83 -33.45 -12.31
CA LYS A 145 -35.55 -32.86 -13.45
C LYS A 145 -34.63 -31.97 -14.27
N GLU A 146 -33.90 -31.08 -13.62
CA GLU A 146 -32.94 -30.19 -14.27
C GLU A 146 -31.81 -30.99 -14.91
N MET A 147 -31.31 -32.04 -14.25
CA MET A 147 -30.31 -32.94 -14.80
C MET A 147 -30.78 -33.63 -16.08
N ILE A 148 -32.01 -34.16 -16.09
CA ILE A 148 -32.59 -34.80 -17.28
C ILE A 148 -32.73 -33.79 -18.41
N TRP A 149 -33.17 -32.57 -18.09
CA TRP A 149 -33.24 -31.48 -19.07
C TRP A 149 -31.85 -31.14 -19.62
N LEU A 150 -30.85 -30.92 -18.77
CA LEU A 150 -29.47 -30.64 -19.16
C LEU A 150 -28.86 -31.77 -19.97
N GLN A 151 -29.11 -33.03 -19.60
CA GLN A 151 -28.67 -34.20 -20.38
C GLN A 151 -29.30 -34.21 -21.77
N SER A 152 -30.60 -33.91 -21.88
CA SER A 152 -31.32 -33.86 -23.15
C SER A 152 -30.82 -32.69 -24.00
N PHE A 153 -30.63 -31.52 -23.39
CA PHE A 153 -30.05 -30.34 -24.01
C PHE A 153 -28.64 -30.60 -24.55
N VAL A 154 -27.76 -31.24 -23.77
CA VAL A 154 -26.40 -31.60 -24.23
C VAL A 154 -26.45 -32.65 -25.34
N LYS A 155 -27.41 -33.59 -25.32
CA LYS A 155 -27.63 -34.57 -26.40
C LYS A 155 -28.16 -33.92 -27.68
N GLU A 156 -29.06 -32.93 -27.58
CA GLU A 156 -29.60 -32.16 -28.71
C GLU A 156 -28.56 -31.27 -29.37
N LEU A 157 -27.58 -30.80 -28.59
CA LEU A 157 -26.43 -30.05 -29.11
C LEU A 157 -25.40 -30.95 -29.83
N ASP A 158 -25.67 -32.25 -30.00
CA ASP A 158 -24.83 -33.28 -30.65
C ASP A 158 -23.41 -33.44 -30.06
N HIS A 159 -23.24 -33.06 -28.78
CA HIS A 159 -21.97 -33.19 -28.04
C HIS A 159 -21.99 -34.37 -27.08
N LYS A 160 -22.30 -35.57 -27.58
CA LYS A 160 -22.43 -36.81 -26.78
C LYS A 160 -21.14 -37.21 -26.04
N HIS A 161 -19.99 -36.80 -26.55
CA HIS A 161 -18.66 -37.08 -25.98
C HIS A 161 -18.38 -36.32 -24.66
N VAL A 162 -19.24 -35.36 -24.32
CA VAL A 162 -19.14 -34.46 -23.14
C VAL A 162 -19.78 -35.08 -21.90
N LEU A 163 -20.35 -36.30 -21.98
CA LEU A 163 -20.90 -37.04 -20.84
C LEU A 163 -20.02 -38.25 -20.52
N LYS A 164 -19.50 -38.37 -19.29
CA LYS A 164 -18.82 -39.59 -18.81
C LYS A 164 -19.81 -40.76 -18.86
N ASN A 165 -19.58 -41.76 -19.71
CA ASN A 165 -20.45 -42.93 -19.92
C ASN A 165 -21.91 -42.61 -20.34
N GLY A 166 -22.17 -41.42 -20.89
CA GLY A 166 -23.51 -41.04 -21.37
C GLY A 166 -24.53 -40.63 -20.28
N ILE A 167 -24.09 -40.51 -19.02
CA ILE A 167 -24.94 -40.17 -17.87
C ILE A 167 -24.28 -39.04 -17.07
N LEU A 168 -25.08 -38.05 -16.66
CA LEU A 168 -24.66 -36.98 -15.74
C LEU A 168 -24.84 -37.50 -14.30
N ALA A 169 -23.78 -37.52 -13.50
CA ALA A 169 -23.84 -38.00 -12.13
C ALA A 169 -24.32 -36.89 -11.18
N LEU A 170 -25.30 -37.22 -10.34
CA LEU A 170 -25.78 -36.36 -9.24
C LEU A 170 -25.27 -36.96 -7.93
N GLU A 171 -24.43 -36.22 -7.21
CA GLU A 171 -23.83 -36.69 -5.96
C GLU A 171 -24.36 -35.92 -4.75
N LYS A 172 -24.63 -36.65 -3.67
CA LYS A 172 -24.84 -36.10 -2.34
C LYS A 172 -23.55 -36.29 -1.53
N ILE A 173 -22.79 -35.22 -1.29
CA ILE A 173 -21.56 -35.25 -0.49
C ILE A 173 -21.82 -34.59 0.87
N GLN A 174 -21.24 -35.13 1.96
CA GLN A 174 -21.42 -34.56 3.31
C GLN A 174 -20.62 -33.26 3.55
N ASP A 175 -21.36 -32.26 4.03
CA ASP A 175 -21.11 -31.00 4.80
C ASP A 175 -19.80 -30.20 4.72
N SER A 176 -18.77 -30.60 3.98
CA SER A 176 -17.57 -29.77 3.74
C SER A 176 -17.20 -29.56 2.27
N GLN A 177 -17.79 -30.34 1.34
CA GLN A 177 -17.51 -30.22 -0.10
C GLN A 177 -18.74 -29.99 -0.98
N ASN A 178 -19.95 -29.99 -0.41
CA ASN A 178 -21.17 -29.78 -1.18
C ASN A 178 -21.33 -28.30 -1.56
N SER A 179 -21.22 -27.97 -2.85
CA SER A 179 -21.37 -26.60 -3.34
C SER A 179 -22.81 -26.06 -3.22
N ALA A 180 -23.81 -26.95 -3.15
CA ALA A 180 -25.20 -26.56 -2.98
C ALA A 180 -25.49 -26.03 -1.56
N ASP A 181 -24.74 -26.48 -0.54
CA ASP A 181 -24.84 -25.96 0.85
C ASP A 181 -24.76 -24.43 0.88
N ILE A 182 -23.88 -23.82 0.06
CA ILE A 182 -23.67 -22.36 0.02
C ILE A 182 -24.97 -21.61 -0.34
N LEU A 183 -25.82 -22.24 -1.14
CA LEU A 183 -27.04 -21.63 -1.64
C LEU A 183 -28.22 -21.78 -0.69
N ILE A 184 -28.16 -22.70 0.27
CA ILE A 184 -29.34 -23.08 1.06
C ILE A 184 -29.13 -23.10 2.57
N LYS A 185 -27.92 -23.38 3.05
CA LYS A 185 -27.59 -23.35 4.48
C LYS A 185 -26.93 -22.02 4.82
N THR A 186 -27.11 -21.56 6.05
CA THR A 186 -26.37 -20.40 6.56
C THR A 186 -24.88 -20.68 6.50
N VAL A 187 -24.15 -19.96 5.65
CA VAL A 187 -22.71 -20.12 5.49
C VAL A 187 -22.02 -19.55 6.73
N THR A 188 -21.51 -20.43 7.58
CA THR A 188 -20.70 -20.00 8.72
C THR A 188 -19.41 -19.33 8.22
N ILE A 189 -18.91 -18.37 9.01
CA ILE A 189 -17.64 -17.68 8.72
C ILE A 189 -16.49 -18.68 8.50
N GLU A 190 -16.53 -19.85 9.16
CA GLU A 190 -15.55 -20.93 9.00
C GLU A 190 -15.59 -21.61 7.62
N LYS A 191 -16.79 -21.88 7.06
CA LYS A 191 -16.93 -22.43 5.70
C LYS A 191 -16.44 -21.44 4.64
N LEU A 192 -16.70 -20.14 4.82
CA LEU A 192 -16.17 -19.07 3.97
C LEU A 192 -14.63 -18.98 4.01
N LYS A 193 -14.04 -19.15 5.20
CA LYS A 193 -12.58 -19.20 5.39
C LYS A 193 -11.92 -20.34 4.62
N LEU A 194 -12.51 -21.55 4.65
CA LEU A 194 -11.98 -22.72 3.93
C LEU A 194 -11.95 -22.51 2.41
N CYS A 195 -13.01 -21.98 1.82
CA CYS A 195 -13.07 -21.68 0.38
C CYS A 195 -12.07 -20.60 -0.06
N ALA A 196 -11.79 -19.61 0.79
CA ALA A 196 -10.76 -18.59 0.52
C ALA A 196 -9.34 -19.16 0.63
N THR A 197 -9.10 -20.05 1.61
CA THR A 197 -7.78 -20.66 1.83
C THR A 197 -7.32 -21.60 0.70
N SER A 198 -8.22 -22.35 0.06
CA SER A 198 -7.85 -23.29 -1.01
C SER A 198 -7.35 -22.60 -2.29
N LYS A 199 -8.01 -21.51 -2.71
CA LYS A 199 -7.59 -20.71 -3.87
C LYS A 199 -6.29 -19.94 -3.60
N PHE A 200 -6.15 -19.34 -2.42
CA PHE A 200 -4.91 -18.63 -2.08
C PHE A 200 -3.73 -19.60 -1.89
N SER A 201 -3.92 -20.74 -1.23
CA SER A 201 -2.83 -21.72 -1.03
C SER A 201 -2.29 -22.25 -2.37
N SER A 202 -3.15 -22.48 -3.35
CA SER A 202 -2.72 -22.84 -4.71
C SER A 202 -1.94 -21.71 -5.38
N SER A 203 -2.39 -20.45 -5.24
CA SER A 203 -1.67 -19.28 -5.76
C SER A 203 -0.31 -19.10 -5.07
N TYR A 204 -0.26 -19.22 -3.74
CA TYR A 204 0.93 -19.10 -2.91
C TYR A 204 2.02 -20.11 -3.30
N ASN A 205 1.65 -21.37 -3.55
CA ASN A 205 2.62 -22.42 -3.92
C ASN A 205 3.35 -22.11 -5.23
N THR A 206 2.71 -21.39 -6.16
CA THR A 206 3.30 -20.99 -7.45
C THR A 206 4.22 -19.76 -7.38
N LEU A 207 4.31 -19.08 -6.22
CA LEU A 207 5.09 -17.86 -6.09
C LEU A 207 6.61 -18.11 -6.00
N PRO A 208 7.43 -17.16 -6.48
CA PRO A 208 8.87 -17.15 -6.22
C PRO A 208 9.17 -17.14 -4.72
N TYR A 209 10.29 -17.78 -4.34
CA TYR A 209 10.70 -17.92 -2.94
C TYR A 209 10.80 -16.58 -2.19
N GLN A 210 11.33 -15.54 -2.85
CA GLN A 210 11.50 -14.21 -2.27
C GLN A 210 10.15 -13.57 -1.92
N LEU A 211 9.15 -13.71 -2.80
CA LEU A 211 7.81 -13.18 -2.56
C LEU A 211 7.08 -13.98 -1.46
N LYS A 212 7.27 -15.30 -1.39
CA LYS A 212 6.79 -16.13 -0.27
C LYS A 212 7.33 -15.64 1.07
N SER A 213 8.63 -15.32 1.12
CA SER A 213 9.27 -14.76 2.31
C SER A 213 8.74 -13.36 2.64
N CYS A 214 8.47 -12.52 1.63
CA CYS A 214 7.84 -11.20 1.82
C CYS A 214 6.42 -11.31 2.40
N ILE A 215 5.59 -12.22 1.88
CA ILE A 215 4.24 -12.51 2.39
C ILE A 215 4.31 -13.00 3.84
N ALA A 216 5.29 -13.84 4.18
CA ALA A 216 5.44 -14.31 5.55
C ALA A 216 5.75 -13.18 6.55
N HIS A 217 6.40 -12.07 6.14
CA HIS A 217 6.57 -10.89 7.01
C HIS A 217 5.23 -10.22 7.37
N LEU A 218 4.18 -10.38 6.56
CA LEU A 218 2.86 -9.84 6.87
C LEU A 218 2.26 -10.47 8.13
N SER A 219 2.69 -11.69 8.48
CA SER A 219 2.27 -12.36 9.72
C SER A 219 2.81 -11.71 11.01
N LEU A 220 3.84 -10.86 10.90
CA LEU A 220 4.41 -10.14 12.05
C LEU A 220 3.55 -8.95 12.47
N PHE A 221 2.64 -8.49 11.62
CA PHE A 221 1.75 -7.36 11.91
C PHE A 221 0.40 -7.84 12.41
N LEU A 222 -0.39 -6.94 12.98
CA LEU A 222 -1.76 -7.26 13.39
C LEU A 222 -2.74 -7.16 12.21
N GLU A 223 -3.73 -8.04 12.20
CA GLU A 223 -4.80 -8.02 11.21
C GLU A 223 -5.60 -6.70 11.25
N ASN A 224 -6.03 -6.22 10.08
CA ASN A 224 -6.77 -4.97 9.89
C ASN A 224 -6.13 -3.70 10.50
N THR A 225 -4.88 -3.76 10.95
CA THR A 225 -4.15 -2.57 11.41
C THR A 225 -3.52 -1.82 10.25
N ARG A 226 -3.45 -0.50 10.38
CA ARG A 226 -2.84 0.38 9.39
C ARG A 226 -1.32 0.32 9.53
N ILE A 227 -0.64 -0.16 8.50
CA ILE A 227 0.81 -0.34 8.49
C ILE A 227 1.42 0.57 7.44
N ASP A 228 2.50 1.25 7.81
CA ASP A 228 3.31 2.06 6.90
C ASP A 228 4.06 1.17 5.89
N VAL A 229 3.91 1.47 4.61
CA VAL A 229 4.58 0.73 3.52
C VAL A 229 6.10 0.85 3.63
N GLU A 230 6.62 2.01 4.04
CA GLU A 230 8.07 2.21 4.20
C GLU A 230 8.63 1.26 5.24
N HIS A 231 7.94 1.11 6.37
CA HIS A 231 8.37 0.22 7.44
C HIS A 231 8.55 -1.21 6.94
N LEU A 232 7.62 -1.74 6.14
CA LEU A 232 7.73 -3.07 5.54
C LEU A 232 8.95 -3.19 4.62
N TYR A 233 9.25 -2.18 3.80
CA TYR A 233 10.39 -2.19 2.89
C TYR A 233 11.72 -2.21 3.66
N LEU A 234 11.82 -1.41 4.73
CA LEU A 234 12.99 -1.36 5.59
C LEU A 234 13.25 -2.72 6.26
N LEU A 235 12.20 -3.41 6.71
CA LEU A 235 12.31 -4.77 7.26
C LEU A 235 12.84 -5.77 6.23
N TRP A 236 12.26 -5.79 5.01
CA TRP A 236 12.71 -6.68 3.94
C TRP A 236 14.17 -6.47 3.56
N MET A 237 14.61 -5.22 3.49
CA MET A 237 16.00 -4.86 3.20
C MET A 237 16.95 -5.23 4.33
N ALA A 238 16.63 -4.85 5.57
CA ALA A 238 17.50 -5.06 6.72
C ALA A 238 17.70 -6.54 7.00
N GLU A 239 16.63 -7.34 6.90
CA GLU A 239 16.73 -8.77 7.11
C GLU A 239 17.45 -9.49 5.96
N GLY A 240 17.42 -8.92 4.75
CA GLY A 240 17.98 -9.50 3.53
C GLY A 240 17.02 -10.47 2.85
N THR A 241 15.71 -10.25 3.00
CA THR A 241 14.65 -10.98 2.27
C THR A 241 14.66 -10.64 0.79
N ILE A 242 15.03 -9.40 0.48
CA ILE A 242 15.25 -8.91 -0.88
C ILE A 242 16.74 -8.66 -1.11
N SER A 243 17.19 -8.95 -2.33
CA SER A 243 18.56 -8.71 -2.80
C SER A 243 18.52 -7.77 -4.00
N ARG A 244 19.66 -7.13 -4.30
CA ARG A 244 19.80 -6.39 -5.56
C ARG A 244 19.62 -7.36 -6.72
N ASP A 245 18.80 -6.97 -7.68
CA ASP A 245 18.66 -7.67 -8.94
C ASP A 245 19.89 -7.35 -9.78
N SER A 246 20.64 -8.35 -10.24
CA SER A 246 21.87 -8.13 -11.02
C SER A 246 21.57 -7.75 -12.48
N GLU A 247 20.38 -8.07 -12.97
CA GLU A 247 20.00 -7.88 -14.37
C GLU A 247 19.40 -6.49 -14.65
N ILE A 248 18.77 -5.90 -13.65
CA ILE A 248 18.18 -4.57 -13.71
C ILE A 248 18.91 -3.76 -12.65
N ASN A 249 19.66 -2.72 -13.02
CA ASN A 249 20.38 -1.81 -12.11
C ASN A 249 19.40 -1.03 -11.19
N THR A 250 18.63 -1.75 -10.40
CA THR A 250 17.55 -1.30 -9.53
C THR A 250 18.03 -1.37 -8.10
N ASN A 251 17.85 -0.27 -7.37
CA ASN A 251 18.13 -0.23 -5.95
C ASN A 251 17.19 -1.18 -5.17
N MET A 252 17.55 -1.52 -3.93
CA MET A 252 16.74 -2.44 -3.12
C MET A 252 15.34 -1.90 -2.82
N MET A 253 15.18 -0.57 -2.79
CA MET A 253 13.89 0.07 -2.58
C MET A 253 12.93 -0.17 -3.75
N GLY A 254 13.40 -0.05 -5.00
CA GLY A 254 12.61 -0.34 -6.19
C GLY A 254 12.25 -1.83 -6.29
N VAL A 255 13.14 -2.73 -5.83
CA VAL A 255 12.80 -4.16 -5.70
C VAL A 255 11.68 -4.38 -4.68
N ALA A 256 11.75 -3.71 -3.53
CA ALA A 256 10.70 -3.78 -2.50
C ALA A 256 9.35 -3.27 -3.05
N GLU A 257 9.35 -2.12 -3.73
CA GLU A 257 8.15 -1.53 -4.31
C GLU A 257 7.52 -2.40 -5.41
N ARG A 258 8.35 -3.04 -6.25
CA ARG A 258 7.89 -4.01 -7.26
C ARG A 258 7.18 -5.19 -6.60
N TYR A 259 7.79 -5.78 -5.57
CA TYR A 259 7.19 -6.90 -4.84
C TYR A 259 5.91 -6.51 -4.13
N PHE A 260 5.90 -5.34 -3.47
CA PHE A 260 4.68 -4.84 -2.84
C PHE A 260 3.57 -4.56 -3.86
N SER A 261 3.90 -3.98 -5.01
CA SER A 261 2.94 -3.78 -6.11
C SER A 261 2.32 -5.10 -6.58
N GLU A 262 3.09 -6.18 -6.61
CA GLU A 262 2.59 -7.52 -6.93
C GLU A 262 1.63 -8.04 -5.83
N LEU A 263 1.92 -7.79 -4.55
CA LEU A 263 1.01 -8.13 -3.44
C LEU A 263 -0.33 -7.40 -3.55
N VAL A 264 -0.30 -6.13 -3.96
CA VAL A 264 -1.52 -5.34 -4.21
C VAL A 264 -2.30 -5.91 -5.39
N GLN A 265 -1.65 -6.18 -6.53
CA GLN A 265 -2.29 -6.76 -7.72
C GLN A 265 -2.94 -8.13 -7.46
N ARG A 266 -2.37 -8.89 -6.52
CA ARG A 266 -2.88 -10.20 -6.08
C ARG A 266 -3.92 -10.10 -4.96
N ASN A 267 -4.29 -8.90 -4.53
CA ASN A 267 -5.20 -8.63 -3.41
C ASN A 267 -4.77 -9.30 -2.09
N VAL A 268 -3.45 -9.47 -1.87
CA VAL A 268 -2.90 -9.99 -0.60
C VAL A 268 -2.98 -8.94 0.50
N VAL A 269 -2.81 -7.68 0.11
CA VAL A 269 -2.88 -6.50 0.99
C VAL A 269 -3.90 -5.53 0.42
N GLN A 270 -4.62 -4.86 1.32
CA GLN A 270 -5.53 -3.79 0.94
C GLN A 270 -4.84 -2.45 1.20
N VAL A 271 -4.66 -1.68 0.13
CA VAL A 271 -4.10 -0.33 0.23
C VAL A 271 -5.22 0.68 0.40
N ARG A 272 -5.00 1.69 1.24
CA ARG A 272 -5.83 2.89 1.26
C ARG A 272 -5.07 4.02 0.57
N GLU A 273 -5.75 4.67 -0.36
CA GLU A 273 -5.33 5.95 -0.90
C GLU A 273 -5.65 7.01 0.16
N GLU A 274 -4.67 7.83 0.53
CA GLU A 274 -4.91 9.01 1.38
C GLU A 274 -5.20 10.22 0.49
N GLU A 275 -6.04 11.14 0.98
CA GLU A 275 -6.41 12.40 0.33
C GLU A 275 -5.24 13.42 0.25
N ALA A 276 -4.10 13.12 0.90
CA ALA A 276 -2.86 13.89 0.81
C ALA A 276 -2.21 13.73 -0.59
N PRO A 277 -1.37 14.69 -1.06
CA PRO A 277 -1.01 14.80 -2.47
C PRO A 277 -0.48 13.49 -3.07
N ASN A 278 -0.86 13.20 -4.33
CA ASN A 278 -0.86 11.89 -5.03
C ASN A 278 0.54 11.33 -5.34
N TRP A 279 1.50 11.57 -4.46
CA TRP A 279 2.90 11.29 -4.69
C TRP A 279 3.29 9.87 -4.26
N ARG A 280 2.45 9.21 -3.43
CA ARG A 280 2.51 7.77 -3.16
C ARG A 280 1.60 7.03 -4.12
N LYS A 281 2.10 5.94 -4.72
CA LYS A 281 1.18 4.90 -5.21
C LYS A 281 0.44 4.25 -4.03
N TYR A 282 1.15 4.01 -2.91
CA TYR A 282 0.62 3.36 -1.71
C TYR A 282 1.22 4.00 -0.43
N SER A 283 0.39 4.51 0.48
CA SER A 283 0.87 5.13 1.75
C SER A 283 0.92 4.18 2.92
N SER A 284 -0.12 3.37 3.00
CA SER A 284 -0.32 2.44 4.08
C SER A 284 -1.19 1.31 3.58
N PHE A 285 -1.08 0.17 4.23
CA PHE A 285 -1.86 -0.99 3.89
C PHE A 285 -2.39 -1.66 5.15
N CYS A 286 -3.36 -2.53 4.95
CA CYS A 286 -3.85 -3.46 5.95
C CYS A 286 -3.88 -4.87 5.37
N VAL A 287 -3.74 -5.86 6.24
CA VAL A 287 -3.87 -7.27 5.87
C VAL A 287 -5.23 -7.74 6.38
N HIS A 288 -6.08 -8.18 5.45
CA HIS A 288 -7.39 -8.71 5.80
C HIS A 288 -7.24 -9.98 6.67
N ASN A 289 -8.09 -10.14 7.68
CA ASN A 289 -8.02 -11.23 8.68
C ASN A 289 -7.82 -12.63 8.08
N THR A 290 -8.55 -12.96 7.01
CA THR A 290 -8.44 -14.27 6.35
C THR A 290 -7.07 -14.52 5.72
N ILE A 291 -6.45 -13.48 5.14
CA ILE A 291 -5.11 -13.55 4.55
C ILE A 291 -4.07 -13.56 5.66
N HIS A 292 -4.29 -12.80 6.73
CA HIS A 292 -3.41 -12.78 7.90
C HIS A 292 -3.28 -14.17 8.55
N GLN A 293 -4.40 -14.85 8.81
CA GLN A 293 -4.41 -16.22 9.34
C GLN A 293 -3.65 -17.21 8.44
N LEU A 294 -3.77 -17.05 7.12
CA LEU A 294 -3.07 -17.86 6.15
C LEU A 294 -1.57 -17.56 6.12
N CYS A 295 -1.18 -16.28 6.11
CA CYS A 295 0.20 -15.84 6.27
C CYS A 295 0.82 -16.37 7.56
N PHE A 296 0.07 -16.41 8.66
CA PHE A 296 0.50 -16.96 9.93
C PHE A 296 0.71 -18.49 9.85
N SER A 297 -0.23 -19.23 9.26
CA SER A 297 -0.09 -20.68 9.06
C SER A 297 1.14 -21.04 8.21
N LYS A 298 1.39 -20.29 7.13
CA LYS A 298 2.56 -20.44 6.26
C LYS A 298 3.85 -19.88 6.86
N GLY A 299 3.74 -18.88 7.73
CA GLY A 299 4.86 -18.34 8.50
C GLY A 299 5.51 -19.40 9.41
N LYS A 300 4.72 -20.27 10.03
CA LYS A 300 5.24 -21.39 10.85
C LYS A 300 6.12 -22.35 10.04
N GLU A 301 5.77 -22.61 8.77
CA GLU A 301 6.59 -23.41 7.84
C GLU A 301 7.95 -22.74 7.51
N HIS A 302 8.06 -21.41 7.72
CA HIS A 302 9.22 -20.59 7.42
C HIS A 302 9.93 -19.99 8.66
N PHE A 303 9.75 -20.59 9.84
CA PHE A 303 10.40 -20.19 11.10
C PHE A 303 9.97 -18.81 11.65
N PHE A 304 8.73 -18.38 11.37
CA PHE A 304 8.13 -17.19 11.97
C PHE A 304 7.33 -17.57 13.22
N GLU A 305 7.49 -16.78 14.26
CA GLU A 305 6.67 -16.86 15.47
C GLU A 305 6.07 -15.47 15.74
N PHE A 306 4.75 -15.42 15.88
CA PHE A 306 4.03 -14.23 16.26
C PHE A 306 3.31 -14.55 17.57
N LEU A 307 3.51 -13.68 18.57
CA LEU A 307 2.94 -13.85 19.90
C LEU A 307 2.24 -12.54 20.29
N ASP A 308 0.90 -12.56 20.24
CA ASP A 308 0.06 -11.51 20.82
C ASP A 308 -0.29 -11.92 22.25
N LEU A 309 0.43 -11.36 23.22
CA LEU A 309 0.23 -11.65 24.65
C LEU A 309 -1.10 -11.10 25.17
N SER A 310 -1.76 -10.21 24.43
CA SER A 310 -3.05 -9.62 24.83
C SER A 310 -4.25 -10.57 24.72
N CYS A 311 -4.07 -11.79 24.19
CA CYS A 311 -5.14 -12.78 24.00
C CYS A 311 -5.12 -13.96 25.00
N GLU A 312 -4.15 -14.07 25.91
CA GLU A 312 -4.07 -15.21 26.85
C GLU A 312 -5.04 -15.11 28.04
N THR A 313 -5.87 -14.07 28.13
CA THR A 313 -6.89 -13.92 29.18
C THR A 313 -8.26 -14.43 28.75
N ARG A 314 -8.39 -15.69 28.32
CA ARG A 314 -9.69 -16.42 28.30
C ARG A 314 -9.59 -17.93 28.01
N SER A 315 -8.69 -18.64 28.69
CA SER A 315 -8.89 -20.07 28.94
C SER A 315 -7.94 -20.55 30.03
N THR A 316 -8.45 -20.59 31.25
CA THR A 316 -7.98 -21.52 32.29
C THR A 316 -8.26 -22.94 31.81
N SER A 317 -7.36 -23.46 31.02
CA SER A 317 -7.10 -24.88 30.86
C SER A 317 -5.62 -25.00 30.59
N ASN A 318 -4.93 -25.82 31.39
CA ASN A 318 -3.50 -26.10 31.33
C ASN A 318 -3.04 -26.52 29.92
N SER A 319 -2.81 -25.53 29.07
CA SER A 319 -1.90 -25.62 27.95
C SER A 319 -0.94 -24.45 28.12
N SER A 320 0.13 -24.69 28.87
CA SER A 320 1.39 -24.03 28.57
C SER A 320 1.58 -24.16 27.06
N SER A 321 1.42 -23.06 26.34
CA SER A 321 1.92 -22.91 24.97
C SER A 321 3.45 -22.80 25.04
N SER A 322 4.09 -23.75 25.74
CA SER A 322 5.50 -24.00 25.67
C SER A 322 5.81 -24.23 24.20
N CYS A 323 6.62 -23.35 23.62
CA CYS A 323 7.13 -23.43 22.26
C CYS A 323 7.79 -24.80 22.04
N SER A 324 7.02 -25.80 21.61
CA SER A 324 7.48 -27.16 21.33
C SER A 324 7.54 -27.38 19.81
N SER A 325 7.92 -26.37 19.04
CA SER A 325 8.35 -26.57 17.66
C SER A 325 9.84 -26.89 17.66
N SER A 326 10.23 -28.02 17.09
CA SER A 326 11.63 -28.47 16.90
C SER A 326 12.51 -27.53 16.06
N ASN A 327 11.96 -26.40 15.62
CA ASN A 327 12.50 -25.52 14.60
C ASN A 327 12.89 -24.16 15.21
N PRO A 328 14.06 -23.59 14.90
CA PRO A 328 14.54 -22.35 15.51
C PRO A 328 13.75 -21.13 15.06
N THR A 329 13.14 -20.39 15.99
CA THR A 329 12.48 -19.11 15.72
C THR A 329 13.47 -18.05 15.24
N ARG A 330 13.24 -17.48 14.05
CA ARG A 330 14.12 -16.47 13.44
C ARG A 330 13.55 -15.07 13.47
N ARG A 331 12.24 -14.93 13.62
CA ARG A 331 11.53 -13.65 13.63
C ARG A 331 10.45 -13.71 14.69
N LEU A 332 10.41 -12.68 15.54
CA LEU A 332 9.48 -12.59 16.65
C LEU A 332 8.88 -11.17 16.68
N ALA A 333 7.56 -11.10 16.71
CA ALA A 333 6.83 -9.88 17.01
C ALA A 333 6.05 -10.08 18.32
N LEU A 334 6.19 -9.12 19.24
CA LEU A 334 5.57 -9.10 20.55
C LEU A 334 4.72 -7.85 20.67
N TYR A 335 3.42 -8.06 20.84
CA TYR A 335 2.43 -7.01 21.10
C TYR A 335 2.04 -7.07 22.57
N LEU A 336 2.32 -5.98 23.31
CA LEU A 336 2.19 -5.92 24.77
C LEU A 336 1.06 -4.97 25.18
N ARG A 337 0.28 -5.32 26.21
CA ARG A 337 -0.63 -4.43 26.94
C ARG A 337 -0.28 -4.35 28.43
N ASN A 338 -0.71 -3.28 29.10
CA ASN A 338 -0.35 -2.98 30.49
C ASN A 338 -0.85 -4.05 31.48
N GLN A 339 -2.01 -4.64 31.23
CA GLN A 339 -2.57 -5.70 32.09
C GLN A 339 -1.72 -6.98 32.08
N ASP A 340 -0.84 -7.17 31.10
CA ASP A 340 0.01 -8.35 30.95
C ASP A 340 1.32 -8.25 31.76
N THR A 341 1.66 -7.05 32.24
CA THR A 341 2.93 -6.79 32.97
C THR A 341 2.96 -7.39 34.39
N GLY A 342 1.80 -7.79 34.91
CA GLY A 342 1.68 -8.41 36.24
C GLY A 342 2.06 -9.89 36.31
N TYR A 343 1.87 -10.68 35.24
CA TYR A 343 1.95 -12.14 35.33
C TYR A 343 2.44 -12.91 34.08
N ALA A 344 2.59 -12.30 32.89
CA ALA A 344 3.02 -13.03 31.69
C ALA A 344 4.54 -12.93 31.48
N ALA A 345 5.29 -13.97 31.86
CA ALA A 345 6.70 -14.09 31.51
C ALA A 345 6.83 -14.31 30.00
N VAL A 346 7.48 -13.38 29.29
CA VAL A 346 7.77 -13.57 27.85
C VAL A 346 8.65 -14.82 27.70
N PRO A 347 8.31 -15.81 26.85
CA PRO A 347 8.99 -17.09 26.80
C PRO A 347 10.30 -17.02 26.00
N PHE A 348 11.20 -16.10 26.35
CA PHE A 348 12.55 -16.06 25.76
C PHE A 348 13.37 -17.24 26.31
N THR A 349 13.31 -18.37 25.61
CA THR A 349 14.25 -19.46 25.85
C THR A 349 15.64 -19.08 25.31
N ASN A 350 16.70 -19.64 25.90
CA ASN A 350 18.07 -19.43 25.39
C ASN A 350 18.23 -19.85 23.91
N GLU A 351 17.41 -20.78 23.43
CA GLU A 351 17.43 -21.24 22.03
C GLU A 351 16.84 -20.24 21.04
N ILE A 352 15.75 -19.54 21.41
CA ILE A 352 15.18 -18.46 20.58
C ILE A 352 16.22 -17.34 20.41
N SER A 353 16.90 -16.94 21.50
CA SER A 353 17.89 -15.86 21.45
C SER A 353 19.08 -16.14 20.52
N LYS A 354 19.46 -17.40 20.30
CA LYS A 354 20.58 -17.79 19.43
C LYS A 354 20.27 -17.61 17.94
N HIS A 355 19.01 -17.72 17.54
CA HIS A 355 18.60 -17.81 16.14
C HIS A 355 17.83 -16.59 15.64
N LEU A 356 17.44 -15.69 16.54
CA LEU A 356 16.63 -14.53 16.24
C LEU A 356 17.37 -13.50 15.38
N ARG A 357 16.76 -13.14 14.24
CA ARG A 357 17.23 -12.13 13.29
C ARG A 357 16.35 -10.88 13.28
N CYS A 358 15.07 -11.02 13.62
CA CYS A 358 14.12 -9.92 13.70
C CYS A 358 13.37 -9.96 15.03
N LEU A 359 13.39 -8.86 15.77
CA LEU A 359 12.62 -8.66 16.99
C LEU A 359 11.83 -7.36 16.87
N LEU A 360 10.51 -7.47 16.83
CA LEU A 360 9.58 -6.34 16.88
C LEU A 360 8.89 -6.32 18.23
N LEU A 361 9.01 -5.21 18.95
CA LEU A 361 8.33 -4.96 20.20
C LEU A 361 7.39 -3.77 19.98
N VAL A 362 6.10 -3.99 20.20
CA VAL A 362 5.06 -2.97 19.97
C VAL A 362 4.17 -2.88 21.20
N ASN A 363 4.07 -1.68 21.76
CA ASN A 363 3.09 -1.37 22.79
C ASN A 363 1.73 -1.06 22.15
N ARG A 364 0.68 -1.75 22.60
CA ARG A 364 -0.70 -1.61 22.10
C ARG A 364 -1.51 -0.55 22.81
N ASP A 365 -1.08 -0.09 23.98
CA ASP A 365 -1.83 0.91 24.72
C ASP A 365 -1.51 2.32 24.20
N ASP A 366 -2.51 3.20 24.27
CA ASP A 366 -2.32 4.61 23.93
C ASP A 366 -1.29 5.26 24.86
N LEU A 367 -0.65 6.33 24.36
CA LEU A 367 0.51 7.06 24.90
C LEU A 367 0.33 7.69 26.31
N GLN A 368 -0.60 7.21 27.13
CA GLN A 368 -0.88 7.75 28.46
C GLN A 368 -0.59 6.78 29.62
N ILE A 369 -0.21 5.53 29.37
CA ILE A 369 0.00 4.56 30.44
C ILE A 369 1.44 4.00 30.39
N LYS A 370 2.18 4.20 31.49
CA LYS A 370 3.54 3.68 31.72
C LYS A 370 3.59 2.18 31.46
N LEU A 371 4.09 1.76 30.30
CA LEU A 371 4.36 0.33 30.10
C LEU A 371 5.76 0.04 30.66
N GLU A 372 5.83 -0.67 31.79
CA GLU A 372 7.10 -1.17 32.29
C GLU A 372 7.75 -2.08 31.24
N TRP A 373 9.08 -1.97 31.08
CA TRP A 373 9.87 -2.91 30.29
C TRP A 373 9.44 -4.36 30.57
N PRO A 374 9.19 -5.21 29.55
CA PRO A 374 8.69 -6.56 29.78
C PRO A 374 9.62 -7.34 30.72
N ARG A 375 9.09 -7.77 31.87
CA ARG A 375 9.81 -8.61 32.84
C ARG A 375 10.19 -9.92 32.14
N GLY A 376 11.49 -10.25 32.11
CA GLY A 376 12.00 -11.48 31.48
C GLY A 376 12.69 -11.33 30.12
N LEU A 377 12.70 -10.14 29.51
CA LEU A 377 13.49 -9.94 28.28
C LEU A 377 15.00 -10.02 28.60
N PRO A 378 15.76 -10.95 27.99
CA PRO A 378 17.16 -11.18 28.35
C PRO A 378 18.05 -10.03 27.90
N ASP A 379 19.26 -9.93 28.46
CA ASP A 379 20.29 -8.99 27.97
C ASP A 379 20.41 -9.06 26.44
N LEU A 380 20.34 -7.90 25.77
CA LEU A 380 20.38 -7.84 24.31
C LEU A 380 21.66 -8.47 23.74
N ALA A 381 22.75 -8.50 24.52
CA ALA A 381 23.99 -9.15 24.13
C ALA A 381 23.84 -10.65 23.79
N LYS A 382 22.73 -11.30 24.20
CA LYS A 382 22.41 -12.68 23.81
C LYS A 382 22.01 -12.80 22.34
N PHE A 383 21.44 -11.77 21.72
CA PHE A 383 20.93 -11.81 20.34
C PHE A 383 22.02 -11.49 19.29
N ARG A 384 23.11 -12.27 19.28
CA ARG A 384 24.33 -11.98 18.49
C ARG A 384 24.13 -11.91 16.97
N ILE A 385 23.05 -12.49 16.45
CA ILE A 385 22.76 -12.51 15.00
C ILE A 385 21.58 -11.62 14.59
N LEU A 386 21.08 -10.80 15.51
CA LEU A 386 19.97 -9.89 15.27
C LEU A 386 20.33 -8.87 14.18
N ARG A 387 19.43 -8.71 13.21
CA ARG A 387 19.52 -7.73 12.11
C ARG A 387 18.50 -6.61 12.25
N VAL A 388 17.35 -6.90 12.84
CA VAL A 388 16.25 -5.94 13.01
C VAL A 388 15.85 -5.91 14.49
N LEU A 389 15.84 -4.71 15.05
CA LEU A 389 15.30 -4.43 16.38
C LEU A 389 14.39 -3.20 16.29
N ASN A 390 13.11 -3.38 16.57
CA ASN A 390 12.12 -2.31 16.55
C ASN A 390 11.46 -2.15 17.92
N PHE A 391 11.45 -0.93 18.43
CA PHE A 391 10.62 -0.51 19.56
C PHE A 391 9.60 0.50 19.06
N GLU A 392 8.33 0.24 19.31
CA GLU A 392 7.25 1.17 19.00
C GLU A 392 6.44 1.48 20.26
N ARG A 393 6.32 2.77 20.59
CA ARG A 393 5.49 3.31 21.70
C ARG A 393 5.89 2.84 23.11
N PHE A 394 7.19 2.66 23.35
CA PHE A 394 7.72 2.35 24.69
C PHE A 394 8.20 3.60 25.43
N GLU A 395 8.09 3.57 26.75
CA GLU A 395 8.64 4.61 27.63
C GLU A 395 9.91 4.10 28.35
N PHE A 396 11.03 4.81 28.17
CA PHE A 396 12.34 4.43 28.72
C PHE A 396 12.73 5.24 29.97
N GLN A 397 11.86 6.14 30.48
CA GLN A 397 12.17 7.03 31.60
C GLN A 397 12.72 6.27 32.82
N GLY A 398 13.81 6.78 33.40
CA GLY A 398 14.50 6.19 34.56
C GLY A 398 15.37 4.95 34.26
N ARG A 399 15.48 4.51 33.01
CA ARG A 399 16.29 3.34 32.62
C ARG A 399 17.40 3.76 31.64
N LYS A 400 18.63 3.25 31.84
CA LYS A 400 19.67 3.31 30.79
C LYS A 400 19.18 2.52 29.58
N LEU A 401 19.41 3.02 28.35
CA LEU A 401 19.16 2.25 27.13
C LEU A 401 19.79 0.86 27.27
N LEU A 402 19.08 -0.14 26.75
CA LEU A 402 19.30 -1.57 26.98
C LEU A 402 20.77 -1.97 27.06
N ARG A 403 21.14 -2.55 28.22
CA ARG A 403 22.44 -3.21 28.38
C ARG A 403 22.63 -4.19 27.20
N GLY A 404 23.82 -4.14 26.61
CA GLY A 404 24.19 -5.03 25.52
C GLY A 404 23.82 -4.56 24.10
N ILE A 405 23.13 -3.42 23.90
CA ILE A 405 22.79 -2.95 22.54
C ILE A 405 24.05 -2.78 21.67
N SER A 406 25.15 -2.30 22.25
CA SER A 406 26.44 -2.14 21.56
C SER A 406 27.13 -3.46 21.17
N LYS A 407 26.59 -4.61 21.60
CA LYS A 407 27.04 -5.96 21.23
C LYS A 407 26.25 -6.55 20.06
N LEU A 408 25.29 -5.81 19.50
CA LEU A 408 24.50 -6.23 18.33
C LEU A 408 25.22 -5.88 17.02
N PHE A 409 26.42 -6.39 16.81
CA PHE A 409 27.28 -6.00 15.68
C PHE A 409 26.72 -6.35 14.29
N ARG A 410 25.71 -7.23 14.20
CA ARG A 410 25.04 -7.60 12.94
C ARG A 410 23.75 -6.79 12.68
N LEU A 411 23.41 -5.86 13.56
CA LEU A 411 22.20 -5.06 13.46
C LEU A 411 22.28 -4.15 12.23
N ARG A 412 21.19 -4.11 11.46
CA ARG A 412 20.99 -3.30 10.25
C ARG A 412 19.83 -2.32 10.39
N TYR A 413 18.86 -2.63 11.23
CA TYR A 413 17.70 -1.76 11.49
C TYR A 413 17.51 -1.61 13.00
N LEU A 414 17.46 -0.36 13.45
CA LEU A 414 17.13 0.03 14.81
C LEU A 414 16.12 1.17 14.79
N SER A 415 15.01 1.01 15.50
CA SER A 415 13.95 2.03 15.57
C SER A 415 13.46 2.21 17.00
N PHE A 416 13.24 3.48 17.36
CA PHE A 416 12.58 3.95 18.57
C PHE A 416 11.37 4.84 18.23
N LYS A 417 10.76 4.66 17.06
CA LYS A 417 9.65 5.50 16.60
C LYS A 417 8.51 5.54 17.62
N GLY A 418 8.07 6.74 17.95
CA GLY A 418 6.99 6.98 18.93
C GLY A 418 7.32 6.58 20.37
N CYS A 419 8.57 6.22 20.68
CA CYS A 419 9.00 5.95 22.05
C CYS A 419 9.32 7.26 22.79
N ILE A 420 9.35 7.20 24.12
CA ILE A 420 9.88 8.24 25.00
C ILE A 420 11.29 7.81 25.43
N LEU A 421 12.31 8.45 24.87
CA LEU A 421 13.72 8.18 25.14
C LEU A 421 14.50 9.49 25.23
N GLU A 422 15.06 9.76 26.40
CA GLU A 422 15.68 11.07 26.71
C GLU A 422 17.14 11.16 26.25
N GLU A 423 17.88 10.06 26.21
CA GLU A 423 19.31 10.06 25.86
C GLU A 423 19.72 8.77 25.14
N LEU A 424 20.52 8.93 24.08
CA LEU A 424 21.17 7.82 23.39
C LEU A 424 22.57 7.58 23.99
N PRO A 425 22.96 6.33 24.28
CA PRO A 425 24.29 6.05 24.83
C PRO A 425 25.38 6.23 23.76
N SER A 426 26.54 6.74 24.16
CA SER A 426 27.72 6.89 23.28
C SER A 426 28.17 5.58 22.64
N SER A 427 27.91 4.44 23.28
CA SER A 427 28.21 3.11 22.75
C SER A 427 27.40 2.73 21.50
N ILE A 428 26.37 3.50 21.13
CA ILE A 428 25.59 3.27 19.91
C ILE A 428 26.49 3.32 18.67
N GLY A 429 27.54 4.14 18.68
CA GLY A 429 28.52 4.25 17.59
C GLY A 429 29.27 2.95 17.26
N ASN A 430 29.16 1.91 18.11
CA ASN A 430 29.75 0.60 17.85
C ASN A 430 28.94 -0.24 16.84
N LEU A 431 27.72 0.18 16.47
CA LEU A 431 26.86 -0.49 15.50
C LEU A 431 27.27 -0.14 14.06
N SER A 432 28.47 -0.57 13.65
CA SER A 432 29.07 -0.18 12.36
C SER A 432 28.36 -0.72 11.12
N LEU A 433 27.59 -1.82 11.23
CA LEU A 433 26.83 -2.41 10.13
C LEU A 433 25.38 -1.88 10.02
N LEU A 434 25.01 -0.89 10.81
CA LEU A 434 23.65 -0.34 10.84
C LEU A 434 23.33 0.41 9.54
N TRP A 435 22.20 0.08 8.91
CA TRP A 435 21.74 0.71 7.67
C TRP A 435 20.62 1.72 7.92
N PHE A 436 19.76 1.45 8.89
CA PHE A 436 18.57 2.24 9.19
C PHE A 436 18.54 2.55 10.68
N LEU A 437 18.50 3.83 11.01
CA LEU A 437 18.37 4.32 12.38
C LEU A 437 17.20 5.30 12.45
N ASP A 438 16.12 4.89 13.14
CA ASP A 438 14.93 5.71 13.34
C ASP A 438 14.85 6.20 14.79
N LEU A 439 15.12 7.49 14.99
CA LEU A 439 15.09 8.19 16.27
C LEU A 439 13.90 9.14 16.37
N ARG A 440 12.81 8.92 15.62
CA ARG A 440 11.58 9.74 15.72
C ARG A 440 10.79 9.45 17.01
N VAL A 441 11.41 9.80 18.12
CA VAL A 441 10.85 9.70 19.47
C VAL A 441 9.85 10.83 19.74
N SER A 442 8.96 10.63 20.70
CA SER A 442 7.93 11.60 21.11
C SER A 442 8.42 12.58 22.18
N SER A 443 9.67 12.44 22.63
CA SER A 443 10.31 13.28 23.66
C SER A 443 11.50 14.05 23.12
N LYS A 444 11.91 15.13 23.80
CA LYS A 444 13.20 15.77 23.54
C LYS A 444 14.34 14.79 23.87
N MET A 445 15.33 14.68 22.98
CA MET A 445 16.39 13.67 23.09
C MET A 445 17.80 14.28 23.08
N LYS A 446 18.71 13.73 23.87
CA LYS A 446 20.15 13.99 23.81
C LYS A 446 20.84 12.95 22.93
N ILE A 447 21.59 13.41 21.93
CA ILE A 447 22.32 12.56 20.99
C ILE A 447 23.83 12.75 21.18
N PRO A 448 24.61 11.67 21.40
CA PRO A 448 26.06 11.75 21.47
C PRO A 448 26.64 11.95 20.07
N ASN A 449 27.73 12.72 19.99
CA ASN A 449 28.45 12.96 18.73
C ASN A 449 29.31 11.73 18.36
N VAL A 450 28.64 10.64 17.99
CA VAL A 450 29.25 9.35 17.61
C VAL A 450 28.59 8.72 16.40
N LEU A 451 27.49 9.31 15.89
CA LEU A 451 26.75 8.76 14.75
C LEU A 451 27.59 8.73 13.47
N TYR A 452 28.56 9.65 13.32
CA TYR A 452 29.53 9.62 12.21
C TYR A 452 30.33 8.32 12.10
N LYS A 453 30.39 7.49 13.16
CA LYS A 453 31.09 6.19 13.14
C LYS A 453 30.33 5.10 12.37
N MET A 454 29.05 5.32 12.07
CA MET A 454 28.16 4.35 11.41
C MET A 454 28.20 4.51 9.88
N GLU A 455 29.36 4.26 9.24
CA GLU A 455 29.56 4.57 7.82
C GLU A 455 28.65 3.79 6.83
N GLU A 456 28.05 2.68 7.28
CA GLU A 456 27.08 1.90 6.49
C GLU A 456 25.65 2.47 6.51
N LEU A 457 25.40 3.56 7.24
CA LEU A 457 24.07 4.14 7.41
C LEU A 457 23.55 4.70 6.08
N LYS A 458 22.34 4.29 5.72
CA LYS A 458 21.61 4.68 4.50
C LYS A 458 20.42 5.57 4.82
N ASN A 459 19.68 5.28 5.89
CA ASN A 459 18.61 6.15 6.35
C ASN A 459 18.81 6.53 7.81
N LEU A 460 18.75 7.84 8.06
CA LEU A 460 18.79 8.42 9.38
C LEU A 460 17.56 9.30 9.57
N TYR A 461 16.73 8.95 10.55
CA TYR A 461 15.59 9.77 10.96
C TYR A 461 15.92 10.36 12.32
N LEU A 462 16.21 11.65 12.38
CA LEU A 462 16.50 12.33 13.64
C LEU A 462 15.18 12.63 14.41
N PRO A 463 15.25 12.85 15.73
CA PRO A 463 14.12 13.37 16.48
C PRO A 463 13.75 14.77 15.98
N LEU A 464 12.48 15.16 16.11
CA LEU A 464 12.07 16.54 15.82
C LEU A 464 12.72 17.54 16.77
N LEU A 465 12.86 17.17 18.05
CA LEU A 465 13.45 18.00 19.09
C LEU A 465 14.63 17.26 19.73
N PHE A 466 15.86 17.72 19.48
CA PHE A 466 17.05 17.12 20.07
C PHE A 466 18.16 18.14 20.30
N GLN A 467 19.15 17.73 21.09
CA GLN A 467 20.42 18.43 21.28
C GLN A 467 21.56 17.43 21.34
N THR A 468 22.79 17.89 21.15
CA THR A 468 23.96 17.04 21.39
C THR A 468 24.24 16.91 22.89
N SER A 469 24.83 15.79 23.32
CA SER A 469 25.21 15.59 24.72
C SER A 469 26.25 16.61 25.22
N THR A 470 27.04 17.17 24.30
CA THR A 470 28.16 18.09 24.53
C THR A 470 27.83 19.54 24.14
N ASN A 471 26.60 19.83 23.70
CA ASN A 471 26.15 21.13 23.17
C ASN A 471 26.96 21.68 21.96
N ASP A 472 27.77 20.84 21.32
CA ASP A 472 28.43 21.10 20.03
C ASP A 472 27.49 20.79 18.86
N LYS A 473 27.84 21.22 17.63
CA LYS A 473 27.09 20.80 16.45
C LYS A 473 27.30 19.31 16.18
N LEU A 474 26.23 18.56 15.93
CA LEU A 474 26.28 17.13 15.59
C LEU A 474 26.99 16.93 14.25
N CYS A 475 28.04 16.10 14.23
CA CYS A 475 28.82 15.81 13.05
C CYS A 475 28.35 14.51 12.37
N LEU A 476 28.06 14.59 11.07
CA LEU A 476 27.58 13.52 10.20
C LEU A 476 28.39 13.39 8.89
N GLY A 477 29.43 14.20 8.66
CA GLY A 477 30.14 14.29 7.38
C GLY A 477 30.82 12.99 6.88
N LYS A 478 31.04 12.00 7.77
CA LYS A 478 31.56 10.68 7.37
C LYS A 478 30.50 9.75 6.79
N LEU A 479 29.21 10.08 6.89
CA LEU A 479 28.09 9.25 6.44
C LEU A 479 27.86 9.35 4.91
N LYS A 480 28.85 8.96 4.12
CA LYS A 480 28.85 9.12 2.65
C LYS A 480 27.86 8.21 1.91
N LYS A 481 27.37 7.15 2.57
CA LYS A 481 26.37 6.22 2.03
C LYS A 481 24.92 6.63 2.30
N LEU A 482 24.70 7.74 3.00
CA LEU A 482 23.38 8.20 3.38
C LEU A 482 22.55 8.56 2.13
N GLU A 483 21.36 7.95 2.04
CA GLU A 483 20.38 8.16 0.97
C GLU A 483 19.16 8.96 1.49
N VAL A 484 18.81 8.80 2.77
CA VAL A 484 17.68 9.49 3.42
C VAL A 484 18.14 10.13 4.72
N LEU A 485 17.88 11.42 4.85
CA LEU A 485 18.10 12.19 6.08
C LEU A 485 16.83 12.98 6.40
N GLU A 486 16.21 12.65 7.53
CA GLU A 486 14.97 13.27 7.98
C GLU A 486 15.18 14.04 9.28
N ASN A 487 14.48 15.18 9.42
CA ASN A 487 14.55 16.08 10.57
C ASN A 487 15.95 16.65 10.87
N PHE A 488 16.72 17.00 9.83
CA PHE A 488 18.00 17.68 10.01
C PHE A 488 17.78 19.13 10.44
N ASN A 489 18.32 19.57 11.58
CA ASN A 489 18.19 20.95 12.04
C ASN A 489 19.57 21.65 11.99
N THR A 490 19.71 22.73 11.24
CA THR A 490 21.02 23.42 11.06
C THR A 490 21.53 24.10 12.32
N GLY A 491 20.63 24.42 13.26
CA GLY A 491 20.97 24.94 14.58
C GLY A 491 21.63 23.91 15.49
N VAL A 492 21.39 22.61 15.27
CA VAL A 492 21.92 21.50 16.09
C VAL A 492 22.97 20.67 15.34
N CYS A 493 22.88 20.57 14.03
CA CYS A 493 23.79 19.79 13.19
C CYS A 493 24.77 20.67 12.43
N ASN A 494 25.96 20.12 12.13
CA ASN A 494 26.92 20.80 11.26
C ASN A 494 26.43 20.77 9.82
N VAL A 495 25.93 21.91 9.32
CA VAL A 495 25.36 22.03 7.97
C VAL A 495 26.37 21.75 6.86
N ALA A 496 27.67 22.03 7.08
CA ALA A 496 28.72 21.79 6.08
C ALA A 496 28.85 20.30 5.71
N ASP A 497 28.47 19.41 6.64
CA ASP A 497 28.51 17.96 6.42
C ASP A 497 27.55 17.51 5.31
N LEU A 498 26.50 18.29 5.01
CA LEU A 498 25.57 17.97 3.91
C LEU A 498 26.30 17.87 2.56
N LEU A 499 27.35 18.67 2.35
CA LEU A 499 28.14 18.71 1.11
C LEU A 499 28.91 17.40 0.87
N GLU A 500 29.24 16.65 1.92
CA GLU A 500 29.91 15.36 1.82
C GLU A 500 28.95 14.22 1.42
N MET A 501 27.64 14.39 1.63
CA MET A 501 26.62 13.36 1.46
C MET A 501 26.15 13.25 0.00
N LYS A 502 27.03 12.84 -0.91
CA LYS A 502 26.76 12.81 -2.37
C LYS A 502 25.65 11.85 -2.80
N ASN A 503 25.38 10.81 -2.01
CA ASN A 503 24.33 9.83 -2.28
C ASN A 503 22.95 10.26 -1.77
N LEU A 504 22.85 11.40 -1.09
CA LEU A 504 21.60 11.83 -0.48
C LEU A 504 20.53 12.06 -1.55
N ARG A 505 19.43 11.34 -1.41
CA ARG A 505 18.28 11.36 -2.31
C ARG A 505 17.09 12.01 -1.66
N ASN A 506 17.01 12.04 -0.34
CA ASN A 506 15.93 12.64 0.42
C ASN A 506 16.50 13.44 1.59
N LEU A 507 16.05 14.69 1.73
CA LEU A 507 16.50 15.61 2.76
C LEU A 507 15.31 16.38 3.31
N SER A 508 14.94 16.13 4.56
CA SER A 508 14.08 17.03 5.33
C SER A 508 14.96 17.84 6.26
N VAL A 509 14.94 19.17 6.09
CA VAL A 509 15.81 20.11 6.79
C VAL A 509 15.04 21.29 7.35
N THR A 510 15.40 21.71 8.55
CA THR A 510 14.95 22.93 9.22
C THR A 510 16.12 23.91 9.36
N VAL A 511 15.93 25.12 8.87
CA VAL A 511 16.89 26.24 8.95
C VAL A 511 16.30 27.34 9.83
N GLU A 512 17.04 27.79 10.83
CA GLU A 512 16.60 28.83 11.78
C GLU A 512 17.22 30.20 11.44
N GLY A 513 16.62 30.92 10.49
CA GLY A 513 16.92 32.33 10.15
C GLY A 513 18.32 32.66 9.61
N ASN A 514 19.25 31.70 9.63
CA ASN A 514 20.64 31.86 9.24
C ASN A 514 20.81 31.74 7.71
N LEU A 515 21.40 32.78 7.10
CA LEU A 515 21.60 32.88 5.66
C LEU A 515 22.66 31.90 5.13
N GLU A 516 23.78 31.75 5.83
CA GLU A 516 24.88 30.88 5.43
C GLU A 516 24.47 29.40 5.46
N ASP A 517 23.72 29.01 6.50
CA ASP A 517 23.13 27.67 6.60
C ASP A 517 22.17 27.40 5.43
N LEU A 518 21.32 28.38 5.07
CA LEU A 518 20.40 28.23 3.95
C LEU A 518 21.14 28.13 2.60
N GLU A 519 22.18 28.94 2.38
CA GLU A 519 23.00 28.89 1.17
C GLU A 519 23.68 27.52 1.03
N LEU A 520 24.20 26.94 2.12
CA LEU A 520 24.79 25.59 2.11
C LEU A 520 23.76 24.50 1.80
N VAL A 521 22.54 24.62 2.34
CA VAL A 521 21.43 23.71 2.03
C VAL A 521 21.05 23.79 0.54
N VAL A 522 20.92 25.01 0.01
CA VAL A 522 20.64 25.26 -1.42
C VAL A 522 21.76 24.73 -2.30
N GLN A 523 23.02 24.96 -1.94
CA GLN A 523 24.18 24.43 -2.64
C GLN A 523 24.13 22.91 -2.69
N ARG A 524 23.81 22.24 -1.56
CA ARG A 524 23.67 20.79 -1.55
C ARG A 524 22.55 20.33 -2.47
N MET A 525 21.37 20.94 -2.43
CA MET A 525 20.26 20.55 -3.30
C MET A 525 20.61 20.69 -4.78
N ASN A 526 21.29 21.77 -5.15
CA ASN A 526 21.67 22.05 -6.54
C ASN A 526 22.85 21.19 -7.03
N ALA A 527 23.68 20.65 -6.12
CA ALA A 527 24.74 19.71 -6.46
C ALA A 527 24.23 18.33 -6.91
N SER A 528 22.98 17.98 -6.60
CA SER A 528 22.32 16.75 -7.07
C SER A 528 22.02 16.79 -8.58
N ARG A 529 23.04 16.60 -9.43
CA ARG A 529 22.85 16.49 -10.88
C ARG A 529 22.26 15.11 -11.23
N HIS A 530 21.10 15.09 -11.90
CA HIS A 530 20.51 13.90 -12.53
C HIS A 530 20.09 12.74 -11.61
N VAL A 531 19.26 13.02 -10.61
CA VAL A 531 18.36 11.97 -10.11
C VAL A 531 16.96 12.39 -10.50
N LEU A 532 16.51 11.90 -11.67
CA LEU A 532 15.09 11.90 -11.99
C LEU A 532 14.31 11.47 -10.74
N PRO A 533 13.26 12.19 -10.34
CA PRO A 533 12.45 11.77 -9.21
C PRO A 533 11.97 10.35 -9.53
N TRP A 534 12.40 9.39 -8.72
CA TRP A 534 11.80 8.06 -8.71
C TRP A 534 10.29 8.24 -8.70
N ARG A 535 9.60 7.77 -9.76
CA ARG A 535 8.14 7.65 -9.75
C ARG A 535 7.82 6.58 -8.68
N GLY A 536 7.55 7.01 -7.44
CA GLY A 536 7.30 6.09 -6.31
C GLY A 536 7.94 6.46 -4.94
N ARG A 537 8.53 7.66 -4.74
CA ARG A 537 9.15 7.98 -3.43
C ARG A 537 8.16 7.96 -2.26
N LEU A 538 8.62 7.51 -1.09
CA LEU A 538 7.86 7.47 0.16
C LEU A 538 8.06 8.73 1.05
N LEU A 539 9.13 9.49 0.78
CA LEU A 539 9.57 10.72 1.46
C LEU A 539 10.10 11.71 0.41
N TYR A 540 9.92 13.02 0.63
CA TYR A 540 10.43 14.06 -0.27
C TYR A 540 11.31 15.08 0.42
N PRO A 541 12.18 15.73 -0.37
CA PRO A 541 12.89 16.91 0.10
C PRO A 541 11.92 17.98 0.62
N LEU A 542 12.01 18.22 1.92
CA LEU A 542 11.28 19.23 2.66
C LEU A 542 12.30 20.23 3.18
N VAL A 543 12.07 21.51 2.91
CA VAL A 543 12.85 22.59 3.52
C VAL A 543 11.87 23.43 4.33
N MET A 544 12.08 23.44 5.65
CA MET A 544 11.43 24.36 6.55
C MET A 544 12.42 25.47 6.91
N VAL A 545 12.04 26.71 6.66
CA VAL A 545 12.85 27.88 7.02
C VAL A 545 12.05 28.71 8.00
N ASN A 546 12.54 28.81 9.23
CA ASN A 546 11.88 29.56 10.31
C ASN A 546 12.58 30.90 10.51
N LYS A 547 11.81 31.94 10.85
CA LYS A 547 12.32 33.29 11.21
C LYS A 547 13.29 33.86 10.17
N PHE A 548 12.96 33.71 8.89
CA PHE A 548 13.81 34.17 7.80
C PHE A 548 13.25 35.43 7.16
N ASP A 549 13.73 36.57 7.64
CA ASP A 549 13.32 37.87 7.11
C ASP A 549 14.23 38.31 5.95
N CYS A 550 13.65 38.58 4.77
CA CYS A 550 14.31 39.07 3.57
C CYS A 550 14.36 40.61 3.55
N TYR A 551 15.17 41.23 4.42
CA TYR A 551 15.41 42.68 4.36
C TYR A 551 16.55 43.08 3.41
N THR A 552 17.26 42.11 2.83
CA THR A 552 18.42 42.34 1.94
C THR A 552 18.28 41.58 0.64
N GLU A 553 18.85 42.12 -0.44
CA GLU A 553 18.88 41.48 -1.76
C GLU A 553 19.59 40.12 -1.75
N GLU A 554 20.61 39.96 -0.90
CA GLU A 554 21.30 38.67 -0.72
C GLU A 554 20.34 37.58 -0.24
N ARG A 555 19.49 37.88 0.74
CA ARG A 555 18.49 36.93 1.25
C ARG A 555 17.45 36.58 0.21
N HIS A 556 16.99 37.58 -0.55
CA HIS A 556 16.10 37.36 -1.70
C HIS A 556 16.75 36.49 -2.78
N LEU A 557 18.05 36.68 -3.05
CA LEU A 557 18.79 35.87 -4.01
C LEU A 557 18.88 34.40 -3.56
N VAL A 558 19.13 34.13 -2.28
CA VAL A 558 19.14 32.76 -1.75
C VAL A 558 17.75 32.14 -1.80
N PHE A 559 16.71 32.90 -1.44
CA PHE A 559 15.33 32.46 -1.56
C PHE A 559 14.96 32.12 -3.02
N LYS A 560 15.39 32.94 -3.98
CA LYS A 560 15.24 32.64 -5.41
C LYS A 560 15.95 31.35 -5.83
N LYS A 561 17.22 31.16 -5.43
CA LYS A 561 17.97 29.92 -5.73
C LYS A 561 17.29 28.68 -5.13
N LEU A 562 16.64 28.82 -3.97
CA LEU A 562 15.86 27.77 -3.33
C LEU A 562 14.62 27.42 -4.18
N LEU A 563 13.85 28.43 -4.62
CA LEU A 563 12.69 28.26 -5.48
C LEU A 563 13.04 27.63 -6.84
N ASP A 564 14.17 28.04 -7.45
CA ASP A 564 14.66 27.49 -8.73
C ASP A 564 15.15 26.02 -8.61
N SER A 565 15.29 25.46 -7.39
CA SER A 565 15.89 24.14 -7.17
C SER A 565 14.98 22.98 -7.54
N GLN A 566 15.30 22.24 -8.61
CA GLN A 566 14.51 21.10 -9.10
C GLN A 566 14.42 19.90 -8.13
N PHE A 567 15.23 19.90 -7.06
CA PHE A 567 15.21 18.87 -6.02
C PHE A 567 14.13 19.15 -4.96
N LEU A 568 13.75 20.41 -4.76
CA LEU A 568 12.76 20.82 -3.78
C LEU A 568 11.37 20.33 -4.17
N ARG A 569 10.60 19.88 -3.16
CA ARG A 569 9.24 19.36 -3.32
C ARG A 569 8.26 20.00 -2.35
N THR A 570 8.69 20.22 -1.12
CA THR A 570 7.91 20.91 -0.10
C THR A 570 8.73 22.04 0.48
N LEU A 571 8.14 23.24 0.51
CA LEU A 571 8.75 24.42 1.07
C LEU A 571 7.83 25.04 2.12
N HIS A 572 8.30 25.11 3.36
CA HIS A 572 7.64 25.85 4.43
C HIS A 572 8.52 27.04 4.81
N MET A 573 8.00 28.25 4.70
CA MET A 573 8.72 29.49 4.98
C MET A 573 7.95 30.31 6.00
N ASP A 574 8.64 30.66 7.09
CA ASP A 574 8.16 31.57 8.14
C ASP A 574 9.15 32.75 8.29
N GLY A 575 8.63 33.97 8.26
CA GLY A 575 9.41 35.22 8.31
C GLY A 575 9.00 36.20 7.21
N HIS A 576 9.40 37.46 7.34
CA HIS A 576 9.04 38.55 6.43
C HIS A 576 9.70 38.37 5.05
N LEU A 577 8.92 38.16 4.00
CA LEU A 577 9.43 38.04 2.62
C LEU A 577 9.20 39.31 1.80
N GLY A 578 8.08 40.00 2.01
CA GLY A 578 7.72 41.22 1.26
C GLY A 578 7.26 40.97 -0.19
N TYR A 579 8.01 40.19 -0.96
CA TYR A 579 7.66 39.75 -2.31
C TYR A 579 8.27 38.36 -2.63
N ILE A 580 7.70 37.67 -3.64
CA ILE A 580 8.24 36.41 -4.15
C ILE A 580 9.13 36.74 -5.37
N PRO A 581 10.43 36.42 -5.36
CA PRO A 581 11.31 36.71 -6.48
C PRO A 581 10.84 36.02 -7.77
N SER A 582 10.89 36.72 -8.90
CA SER A 582 10.56 36.13 -10.21
C SER A 582 11.53 35.00 -10.56
N ASN A 583 10.99 33.82 -10.87
CA ASN A 583 11.78 32.62 -11.17
C ASN A 583 12.40 32.72 -12.57
N SER A 584 13.71 32.48 -12.68
CA SER A 584 14.33 32.34 -14.00
C SER A 584 14.25 30.91 -14.52
N LYS A 585 14.10 29.93 -13.61
CA LYS A 585 13.95 28.52 -13.90
C LYS A 585 12.85 27.94 -13.01
N ILE A 586 11.64 27.87 -13.54
CA ILE A 586 10.49 27.32 -12.81
C ILE A 586 10.81 25.90 -12.33
N ASN A 587 10.61 25.66 -11.02
CA ASN A 587 10.71 24.34 -10.44
C ASN A 587 9.52 23.49 -10.88
N SER A 588 9.81 22.54 -11.76
CA SER A 588 8.82 21.65 -12.35
C SER A 588 8.33 20.55 -11.41
N GLY A 589 8.80 20.48 -10.17
CA GLY A 589 8.36 19.45 -9.23
C GLY A 589 7.96 19.95 -7.85
N LEU A 590 7.93 21.27 -7.59
CA LEU A 590 7.45 21.81 -6.32
C LEU A 590 5.95 21.52 -6.16
N THR A 591 5.59 20.75 -5.13
CA THR A 591 4.21 20.27 -4.93
C THR A 591 3.51 20.95 -3.78
N GLU A 592 4.25 21.49 -2.82
CA GLU A 592 3.67 22.12 -1.63
C GLU A 592 4.46 23.37 -1.23
N ILE A 593 3.72 24.45 -1.01
CA ILE A 593 4.23 25.72 -0.50
C ILE A 593 3.37 26.15 0.69
N VAL A 594 4.03 26.38 1.81
CA VAL A 594 3.45 26.97 3.02
C VAL A 594 4.18 28.28 3.31
N LEU A 595 3.46 29.38 3.30
CA LEU A 595 3.98 30.70 3.65
C LEU A 595 3.30 31.19 4.92
N LYS A 596 4.09 31.60 5.90
CA LYS A 596 3.63 32.11 7.20
C LYS A 596 4.35 33.42 7.52
N GLY A 597 3.62 34.44 7.96
CA GLY A 597 4.24 35.70 8.35
C GLY A 597 4.96 36.45 7.22
N SER A 598 4.76 36.04 5.97
CA SER A 598 5.52 36.51 4.79
C SER A 598 5.25 37.94 4.39
N GLN A 599 4.11 38.52 4.79
CA GLN A 599 3.75 39.91 4.53
C GLN A 599 3.95 40.33 3.06
N LEU A 600 3.53 39.46 2.14
CA LEU A 600 3.60 39.72 0.71
C LEU A 600 2.70 40.91 0.34
N LYS A 601 3.29 41.87 -0.36
CA LYS A 601 2.60 43.10 -0.80
C LYS A 601 1.92 42.91 -2.16
N GLU A 602 2.54 42.14 -3.03
CA GLU A 602 2.02 41.78 -4.35
C GLU A 602 1.19 40.50 -4.26
N ASP A 603 0.23 40.34 -5.18
CA ASP A 603 -0.67 39.19 -5.21
C ASP A 603 0.10 37.88 -5.46
N PRO A 604 0.19 36.98 -4.46
CA PRO A 604 0.96 35.74 -4.58
C PRO A 604 0.35 34.76 -5.56
N MET A 605 -0.94 34.86 -5.88
CA MET A 605 -1.62 33.90 -6.75
C MET A 605 -1.05 33.94 -8.16
N THR A 606 -0.64 35.13 -8.64
CA THR A 606 -0.02 35.29 -9.96
C THR A 606 1.30 34.51 -10.06
N THR A 607 2.25 34.75 -9.16
CA THR A 607 3.57 34.11 -9.16
C THR A 607 3.50 32.62 -8.80
N LEU A 608 2.69 32.26 -7.82
CA LEU A 608 2.60 30.86 -7.36
C LEU A 608 1.85 29.96 -8.35
N SER A 609 1.01 30.53 -9.21
CA SER A 609 0.34 29.76 -10.27
C SER A 609 1.28 29.25 -11.35
N GLU A 610 2.49 29.81 -11.46
CA GLU A 610 3.50 29.40 -12.44
C GLU A 610 4.11 28.03 -12.13
N PHE A 611 3.97 27.51 -10.91
CA PHE A 611 4.48 26.19 -10.53
C PHE A 611 3.53 25.08 -11.00
N PRO A 612 3.92 24.26 -12.01
CA PRO A 612 2.98 23.41 -12.73
C PRO A 612 2.47 22.21 -11.91
N GLU A 613 3.28 21.70 -10.98
CA GLU A 613 2.96 20.52 -10.15
C GLU A 613 2.45 20.88 -8.75
N LEU A 614 2.15 22.17 -8.49
CA LEU A 614 1.74 22.65 -7.17
C LEU A 614 0.37 22.10 -6.80
N GLN A 615 0.32 21.30 -5.73
CA GLN A 615 -0.86 20.58 -5.25
C GLN A 615 -1.41 21.15 -3.94
N VAL A 616 -0.55 21.72 -3.10
CA VAL A 616 -0.91 22.28 -1.80
C VAL A 616 -0.35 23.69 -1.67
N LEU A 617 -1.23 24.64 -1.39
CA LEU A 617 -0.87 26.03 -1.09
C LEU A 617 -1.51 26.44 0.23
N VAL A 618 -0.68 26.93 1.16
CA VAL A 618 -1.12 27.37 2.48
C VAL A 618 -0.54 28.76 2.77
N LEU A 619 -1.40 29.73 3.02
CA LEU A 619 -1.03 31.10 3.40
C LEU A 619 -1.57 31.40 4.81
N GLN A 620 -0.68 31.60 5.77
CA GLN A 620 -1.02 31.75 7.20
C GLN A 620 -0.45 33.03 7.81
N ASP A 621 -1.09 33.53 8.85
CA ASP A 621 -0.59 34.58 9.75
C ASP A 621 -0.05 35.81 9.00
N ASN A 622 -0.92 36.50 8.26
CA ASN A 622 -0.56 37.64 7.40
C ASN A 622 0.55 37.33 6.39
N ALA A 623 0.57 36.11 5.82
CA ALA A 623 1.41 35.78 4.68
C ALA A 623 1.18 36.73 3.48
N PHE A 624 -0.03 37.27 3.32
CA PHE A 624 -0.37 38.33 2.39
C PHE A 624 -0.99 39.51 3.15
N VAL A 625 -0.54 40.72 2.82
CA VAL A 625 -1.02 41.98 3.43
C VAL A 625 -1.71 42.91 2.42
N GLY A 626 -1.85 42.48 1.17
CA GLY A 626 -2.68 43.18 0.19
C GLY A 626 -4.17 42.94 0.41
N LYS A 627 -4.98 43.67 -0.35
CA LYS A 627 -6.45 43.67 -0.22
C LYS A 627 -7.14 42.74 -1.19
N GLU A 628 -6.54 42.49 -2.35
CA GLU A 628 -7.18 41.81 -3.47
C GLU A 628 -6.27 40.68 -3.95
N MET A 629 -6.86 39.52 -4.23
CA MET A 629 -6.18 38.39 -4.88
C MET A 629 -6.96 37.97 -6.12
N ASN A 630 -6.25 37.71 -7.21
CA ASN A 630 -6.82 37.32 -8.49
C ASN A 630 -6.19 36.02 -9.00
N CYS A 631 -7.04 35.04 -9.35
CA CYS A 631 -6.60 33.82 -9.99
C CYS A 631 -7.01 33.81 -11.46
N SER A 632 -6.02 33.77 -12.36
CA SER A 632 -6.25 33.67 -13.80
C SER A 632 -6.91 32.34 -14.18
N ALA A 633 -7.68 32.32 -15.27
CA ALA A 633 -8.45 31.16 -15.71
C ALA A 633 -7.63 29.86 -15.90
N SER A 634 -6.32 29.97 -16.18
CA SER A 634 -5.39 28.84 -16.32
C SER A 634 -4.51 28.59 -15.10
N GLY A 635 -4.69 29.34 -14.01
CA GLY A 635 -3.91 29.20 -12.79
C GLY A 635 -4.15 27.88 -12.07
N PHE A 636 -3.06 27.29 -11.53
CA PHE A 636 -3.09 26.19 -10.57
C PHE A 636 -3.79 24.90 -11.05
N GLN A 637 -3.28 24.28 -12.13
CA GLN A 637 -3.91 23.11 -12.75
C GLN A 637 -3.91 21.83 -11.88
N GLU A 638 -2.93 21.67 -11.00
CA GLU A 638 -2.77 20.50 -10.13
C GLU A 638 -3.21 20.72 -8.68
N LEU A 639 -3.68 21.91 -8.33
CA LEU A 639 -3.96 22.29 -6.94
C LEU A 639 -5.15 21.50 -6.38
N LYS A 640 -4.95 20.86 -5.22
CA LYS A 640 -5.92 20.00 -4.53
C LYS A 640 -6.34 20.55 -3.18
N ARG A 641 -5.43 21.22 -2.48
CA ARG A 641 -5.68 21.86 -1.19
C ARG A 641 -5.22 23.30 -1.21
N LEU A 642 -6.13 24.20 -0.84
CA LEU A 642 -5.86 25.61 -0.64
C LEU A 642 -6.29 25.99 0.77
N GLU A 643 -5.41 26.65 1.51
CA GLU A 643 -5.70 27.11 2.87
C GLU A 643 -5.27 28.56 3.07
N PHE A 644 -6.22 29.37 3.55
CA PHE A 644 -6.00 30.73 4.02
C PHE A 644 -6.34 30.80 5.51
N SER A 645 -5.37 31.21 6.34
CA SER A 645 -5.61 31.41 7.77
C SER A 645 -5.06 32.76 8.21
N ASN A 646 -5.84 33.52 8.98
CA ASN A 646 -5.41 34.80 9.57
C ASN A 646 -4.88 35.81 8.53
N LEU A 647 -5.46 35.85 7.32
CA LEU A 647 -5.16 36.90 6.33
C LEU A 647 -6.02 38.13 6.63
N CYS A 648 -5.53 39.01 7.50
CA CYS A 648 -6.35 40.06 8.13
C CYS A 648 -6.72 41.21 7.19
N PHE A 649 -5.99 41.36 6.07
CA PHE A 649 -6.13 42.48 5.14
C PHE A 649 -6.89 42.14 3.85
N LEU A 650 -7.06 40.85 3.56
CA LEU A 650 -7.72 40.37 2.35
C LEU A 650 -9.21 40.74 2.38
N GLU A 651 -9.63 41.59 1.45
CA GLU A 651 -10.98 42.13 1.31
C GLU A 651 -11.74 41.42 0.18
N THR A 652 -11.08 41.20 -0.97
CA THR A 652 -11.66 40.55 -2.15
C THR A 652 -10.77 39.42 -2.68
N TRP A 653 -11.41 38.36 -3.19
CA TRP A 653 -10.75 37.27 -3.88
C TRP A 653 -11.55 36.92 -5.12
N GLU A 654 -10.95 37.11 -6.29
CA GLU A 654 -11.55 36.81 -7.60
C GLU A 654 -10.89 35.60 -8.24
N VAL A 655 -11.71 34.73 -8.83
CA VAL A 655 -11.27 33.52 -9.51
C VAL A 655 -11.97 33.43 -10.85
N GLU A 656 -11.18 33.50 -11.93
CA GLU A 656 -11.69 33.49 -13.29
C GLU A 656 -11.98 32.06 -13.80
N GLY A 657 -13.05 31.87 -14.56
CA GLY A 657 -13.25 30.66 -15.39
C GLY A 657 -13.07 29.29 -14.70
N GLU A 658 -12.27 28.42 -15.33
CA GLU A 658 -12.02 27.03 -14.88
C GLU A 658 -10.81 26.85 -13.93
N SER A 659 -10.26 27.93 -13.34
CA SER A 659 -9.08 27.85 -12.45
C SER A 659 -9.21 26.77 -11.38
N MET A 660 -8.07 26.20 -10.98
CA MET A 660 -7.99 25.18 -9.93
C MET A 660 -8.94 23.98 -10.15
N PRO A 661 -8.91 23.31 -11.32
CA PRO A 661 -9.90 22.30 -11.68
C PRO A 661 -9.89 21.05 -10.78
N LYS A 662 -8.79 20.80 -10.06
CA LYS A 662 -8.60 19.64 -9.17
C LYS A 662 -8.79 19.96 -7.69
N LEU A 663 -9.24 21.16 -7.34
CA LEU A 663 -9.37 21.60 -5.96
C LEU A 663 -10.43 20.77 -5.22
N SER A 664 -10.00 20.06 -4.19
CA SER A 664 -10.84 19.15 -3.39
C SER A 664 -11.08 19.67 -1.98
N THR A 665 -10.13 20.42 -1.44
CA THR A 665 -10.18 20.97 -0.09
C THR A 665 -9.88 22.46 -0.11
N LEU A 666 -10.83 23.27 0.38
CA LEU A 666 -10.66 24.70 0.60
C LEU A 666 -10.92 25.03 2.07
N THR A 667 -9.92 25.61 2.72
CA THR A 667 -10.02 26.05 4.11
C THR A 667 -9.76 27.54 4.18
N VAL A 668 -10.70 28.31 4.73
CA VAL A 668 -10.54 29.74 5.02
C VAL A 668 -10.91 29.96 6.48
N LYS A 669 -9.95 30.44 7.27
CA LYS A 669 -10.09 30.66 8.71
C LYS A 669 -9.62 32.05 9.10
N ASN A 670 -10.37 32.76 9.93
CA ASN A 670 -9.99 34.06 10.49
C ASN A 670 -9.57 35.13 9.44
N CYS A 671 -10.11 35.08 8.22
CA CYS A 671 -9.95 36.08 7.17
C CYS A 671 -11.07 37.11 7.27
N ARG A 672 -11.13 37.86 8.37
CA ARG A 672 -12.30 38.67 8.80
C ARG A 672 -12.80 39.71 7.80
N LYS A 673 -11.92 40.21 6.94
CA LYS A 673 -12.29 41.22 5.92
C LYS A 673 -12.79 40.62 4.61
N LEU A 674 -12.59 39.32 4.38
CA LEU A 674 -13.00 38.66 3.16
C LEU A 674 -14.51 38.44 3.20
N GLN A 675 -15.24 39.29 2.47
CA GLN A 675 -16.70 39.37 2.57
C GLN A 675 -17.40 38.13 2.00
N MET A 676 -16.89 37.59 0.90
CA MET A 676 -17.47 36.43 0.20
C MET A 676 -16.39 35.58 -0.44
N LEU A 677 -16.69 34.28 -0.57
CA LEU A 677 -15.90 33.38 -1.41
C LEU A 677 -16.33 33.55 -2.88
N PRO A 678 -15.39 33.45 -3.85
CA PRO A 678 -15.72 33.56 -5.26
C PRO A 678 -16.83 32.58 -5.69
N ASN A 679 -17.77 33.08 -6.49
CA ASN A 679 -18.91 32.32 -6.99
C ASN A 679 -18.45 31.13 -7.85
N GLY A 680 -19.03 29.94 -7.66
CA GLY A 680 -18.69 28.72 -8.42
C GLY A 680 -17.64 27.81 -7.77
N LEU A 681 -16.75 28.34 -6.92
CA LEU A 681 -15.77 27.52 -6.18
C LEU A 681 -16.45 26.62 -5.14
N ARG A 682 -17.45 27.15 -4.42
CA ARG A 682 -18.22 26.36 -3.43
C ARG A 682 -18.91 25.13 -4.02
N LEU A 683 -19.25 25.16 -5.32
CA LEU A 683 -19.94 24.05 -5.99
C LEU A 683 -18.98 23.00 -6.55
N ARG A 684 -17.68 23.32 -6.70
CA ARG A 684 -16.66 22.46 -7.33
C ARG A 684 -15.78 21.71 -6.32
N VAL A 685 -15.81 22.10 -5.05
CA VAL A 685 -14.90 21.59 -4.01
C VAL A 685 -15.63 20.62 -3.07
N SER A 686 -15.04 19.45 -2.81
CA SER A 686 -15.64 18.41 -1.96
C SER A 686 -15.73 18.76 -0.48
N SER A 687 -14.79 19.55 0.03
CA SER A 687 -14.76 20.00 1.43
C SER A 687 -14.42 21.48 1.50
N VAL A 688 -15.35 22.28 2.05
CA VAL A 688 -15.15 23.72 2.27
C VAL A 688 -15.34 24.03 3.76
N THR A 689 -14.30 24.55 4.39
CA THR A 689 -14.35 25.06 5.76
C THR A 689 -14.21 26.58 5.70
N PHE A 690 -15.24 27.31 6.13
CA PHE A 690 -15.23 28.77 6.21
C PHE A 690 -15.54 29.18 7.66
N GLU A 691 -14.49 29.45 8.44
CA GLU A 691 -14.56 29.83 9.85
C GLU A 691 -14.09 31.28 9.99
N ASN A 692 -14.98 32.22 9.70
CA ASN A 692 -14.81 33.62 10.06
C ASN A 692 -15.82 33.91 11.18
N ASP A 693 -15.33 34.15 12.40
CA ASP A 693 -16.16 34.73 13.45
C ASP A 693 -16.60 36.12 12.96
N ASN A 694 -17.88 36.24 12.62
CA ASN A 694 -18.51 37.54 12.34
C ASN A 694 -18.65 38.37 13.61
#